data_AF-A0AAW1YMX8-F1
#
_entry.id   AF-A0AAW1YMX8-F1
#
_cell.length_a   1.000
_cell.length_b   1.000
_cell.length_c   1.000
_cell.angle_alpha   90.00
_cell.angle_beta   90.00
_cell.angle_gamma   90.00
#
_symmetry.space_group_name_H-M   'P 1'
#
loop_
_entity.id
_entity.type
_entity.pdbx_description
1 polymer ?
#
loop_
_entity_poly.entity_id
_entity_poly.type
_entity_poly.pdbx_seq_one_letter_code
_entity_poly.pdbx_strand_id
1 'polypeptide(L)'
;MQRGLLDPEKVDPFSLFVESSGLTYCLYKDSERILGNTFGMCILQDFEALTPNLLARTIETVEGGGLIILLLRSLSSLTNLYTMVMDVHDRFRTESHSEATGRFNERFLLSLASCKACVVMDDELNILPISSHIRSITPVPVKEDSEGIAESERELKDLKEQLSDTFPVGPLIKKCCTLDQGNAVATFLMPYWIRHCEVLFALLAARGRGKSAALGLAIAGAIAAGYSNIFGFDALDYKEHLDYDVEKSSNPALKKATVQINIYKQHRQTIQYIQPHEHEKLSQVELLVVDEAAAIPLPVVKSLLGPYLVFLSSTVNGYEGTGRSLSLKLLQQLEEQSQMSAKGPISGRLFKKIELKESIRYASCDPIESWLGGLLCLDITNSIPKLNGLPAPSECDLYYVNRDTLFSYHKDSELFLQRMMALYVASHYKNSPNDLQLMADAPAHHLFVLLGPVDESKNQLPDILCVIQVSLEGQISRKSAIKSLSDGHQPFGDQIPWKFCEQFQDTVFPTLSGARIVRIATHPSAMKIGYGSQAVELLTRYYEGQFAPISEMDVEDVEMPAVSVMEAAQKVSLLEENIKPRTDLPHLLVHLRERRPEKLHYIGVSFGLTLDLFRFWSKHKFAPFYIGHIPVKMDFPPKSIYIFFSSTVCCRLMDKQ
;
A
#
# COMPACT_ATOMS: atom_id res chain seq x y z
N MET A 1 48.39 -7.76 -0.67
CA MET A 1 49.66 -7.62 0.06
C MET A 1 50.63 -8.79 -0.15
N GLN A 2 50.32 -10.05 0.21
CA GLN A 2 51.28 -11.17 0.10
C GLN A 2 51.80 -11.49 -1.32
N ARG A 3 51.07 -11.11 -2.37
CA ARG A 3 51.48 -11.28 -3.77
C ARG A 3 52.24 -10.06 -4.35
N GLY A 4 52.51 -9.01 -3.57
CA GLY A 4 53.22 -7.81 -4.02
C GLY A 4 52.45 -6.87 -4.96
N LEU A 5 51.16 -7.12 -5.21
CA LEU A 5 50.31 -6.36 -6.15
C LEU A 5 49.62 -5.12 -5.57
N LEU A 6 49.73 -4.90 -4.26
CA LEU A 6 49.03 -3.83 -3.53
C LEU A 6 50.02 -3.10 -2.63
N ASP A 7 50.08 -1.78 -2.76
CA ASP A 7 50.88 -0.89 -1.92
C ASP A 7 50.23 -0.77 -0.53
N PRO A 8 50.92 -1.12 0.57
CA PRO A 8 50.34 -1.11 1.92
C PRO A 8 49.92 0.28 2.41
N GLU A 9 50.42 1.37 1.83
CA GLU A 9 50.07 2.73 2.23
C GLU A 9 48.92 3.34 1.42
N LYS A 10 48.59 2.77 0.26
CA LYS A 10 47.47 3.22 -0.59
C LYS A 10 46.31 2.23 -0.49
N VAL A 11 45.54 2.37 0.58
CA VAL A 11 44.26 1.66 0.69
C VAL A 11 43.22 2.41 -0.13
N ASP A 12 42.49 1.67 -0.95
CA ASP A 12 41.37 2.18 -1.73
C ASP A 12 40.29 2.78 -0.77
N PRO A 13 39.83 4.03 -0.99
CA PRO A 13 38.82 4.67 -0.15
C PRO A 13 37.54 3.86 0.00
N PHE A 14 37.14 3.10 -1.03
CA PHE A 14 35.96 2.22 -0.94
C PHE A 14 36.21 1.04 0.02
N SER A 15 37.39 0.43 -0.04
CA SER A 15 37.80 -0.61 0.89
C SER A 15 37.82 -0.09 2.35
N LEU A 16 38.33 1.12 2.57
CA LEU A 16 38.27 1.78 3.90
C LEU A 16 36.83 2.06 4.36
N PHE A 17 35.95 2.48 3.44
CA PHE A 17 34.54 2.69 3.72
C PHE A 17 33.85 1.38 4.14
N VAL A 18 34.10 0.28 3.43
CA VAL A 18 33.53 -1.05 3.75
C VAL A 18 34.05 -1.60 5.08
N GLU A 19 35.32 -1.34 5.41
CA GLU A 19 35.92 -1.73 6.69
C GLU A 19 35.50 -0.83 7.86
N SER A 20 34.93 0.35 7.59
CA SER A 20 34.47 1.25 8.64
C SER A 20 33.28 0.66 9.42
N SER A 21 33.35 0.77 10.75
CA SER A 21 32.31 0.28 11.66
C SER A 21 31.02 1.11 11.49
N GLY A 22 29.91 0.48 11.10
CA GLY A 22 28.59 1.15 10.99
C GLY A 22 27.70 0.69 9.85
N LEU A 23 28.21 -0.12 8.91
CA LEU A 23 27.42 -0.65 7.79
C LEU A 23 26.51 -1.81 8.23
N THR A 24 25.23 -1.69 7.90
CA THR A 24 24.25 -2.77 8.07
C THR A 24 23.82 -3.30 6.72
N TYR A 25 24.21 -4.54 6.41
CA TYR A 25 23.81 -5.20 5.18
C TYR A 25 22.44 -5.86 5.32
N CYS A 26 21.54 -5.58 4.38
CA CYS A 26 20.21 -6.18 4.32
C CYS A 26 19.90 -6.61 2.89
N LEU A 27 19.52 -7.87 2.72
CA LEU A 27 18.99 -8.35 1.45
C LEU A 27 17.59 -7.76 1.22
N TYR A 28 17.20 -7.51 -0.04
CA TYR A 28 15.89 -6.93 -0.36
C TYR A 28 14.71 -7.77 0.14
N LYS A 29 14.86 -9.10 0.16
CA LYS A 29 13.87 -10.05 0.71
C LYS A 29 13.64 -9.84 2.21
N ASP A 30 14.65 -9.35 2.93
CA ASP A 30 14.64 -9.16 4.38
C ASP A 30 14.41 -7.70 4.79
N SER A 31 14.00 -6.83 3.86
CA SER A 31 13.70 -5.40 4.09
C SER A 31 12.69 -5.14 5.22
N GLU A 32 11.94 -6.14 5.67
CA GLU A 32 11.04 -6.02 6.82
C GLU A 32 11.78 -5.92 8.16
N ARG A 33 13.06 -6.29 8.21
CA ARG A 33 13.86 -6.24 9.45
C ARG A 33 14.30 -4.84 9.83
N ILE A 34 14.41 -3.93 8.86
CA ILE A 34 14.91 -2.56 9.07
C ILE A 34 13.82 -1.57 9.47
N LEU A 35 12.56 -2.01 9.49
CA LEU A 35 11.37 -1.20 9.70
C LEU A 35 11.36 -0.37 10.99
N GLY A 36 11.92 -0.93 12.07
CA GLY A 36 12.03 -0.28 13.37
C GLY A 36 13.28 0.58 13.55
N ASN A 37 14.22 0.54 12.61
CA ASN A 37 15.49 1.25 12.69
C ASN A 37 15.42 2.56 11.89
N THR A 38 16.37 3.45 12.19
CA THR A 38 16.59 4.71 11.47
C THR A 38 18.07 4.76 11.05
N PHE A 39 18.34 5.22 9.84
CA PHE A 39 19.69 5.28 9.26
C PHE A 39 19.98 6.68 8.71
N GLY A 40 21.24 7.12 8.79
CA GLY A 40 21.69 8.37 8.16
C GLY A 40 21.90 8.26 6.64
N MET A 41 22.17 7.05 6.14
CA MET A 41 22.44 6.82 4.72
C MET A 41 21.86 5.49 4.26
N CYS A 42 21.21 5.48 3.10
CA CYS A 42 20.68 4.27 2.46
C CYS A 42 21.27 4.13 1.05
N ILE A 43 21.92 3.01 0.76
CA ILE A 43 22.49 2.70 -0.56
C ILE A 43 21.72 1.53 -1.15
N LEU A 44 21.14 1.73 -2.33
CA LEU A 44 20.44 0.70 -3.10
C LEU A 44 21.28 0.37 -4.34
N GLN A 45 21.75 -0.87 -4.42
CA GLN A 45 22.69 -1.33 -5.44
C GLN A 45 22.04 -1.74 -6.76
N ASP A 46 20.95 -2.52 -6.71
CA ASP A 46 20.35 -3.10 -7.92
C ASP A 46 19.01 -2.43 -8.24
N PHE A 47 18.99 -1.59 -9.26
CA PHE A 47 17.77 -0.95 -9.74
C PHE A 47 16.72 -1.95 -10.26
N GLU A 48 17.18 -3.03 -10.90
CA GLU A 48 16.34 -4.10 -11.50
C GLU A 48 15.45 -4.80 -10.47
N ALA A 49 15.91 -4.87 -9.22
CA ALA A 49 15.22 -5.53 -8.12
C ALA A 49 14.32 -4.59 -7.30
N LEU A 50 14.34 -3.28 -7.61
CA LEU A 50 13.57 -2.30 -6.86
C LEU A 50 12.08 -2.47 -7.11
N THR A 51 11.31 -2.56 -6.03
CA THR A 51 9.85 -2.57 -6.10
C THR A 51 9.32 -1.33 -5.40
N PRO A 52 8.12 -0.82 -5.77
CA PRO A 52 7.49 0.30 -5.09
C PRO A 52 7.45 0.16 -3.56
N ASN A 53 7.14 -1.05 -3.08
CA ASN A 53 7.09 -1.35 -1.65
C ASN A 53 8.50 -1.34 -1.01
N LEU A 54 9.52 -1.81 -1.71
CA LEU A 54 10.90 -1.75 -1.22
C LEU A 54 11.38 -0.30 -1.12
N LEU A 55 11.13 0.51 -2.15
CA LEU A 55 11.42 1.95 -2.15
C LEU A 55 10.77 2.65 -0.96
N ALA A 56 9.49 2.38 -0.72
CA ALA A 56 8.76 2.94 0.42
C ALA A 56 9.39 2.54 1.76
N ARG A 57 9.75 1.26 1.91
CA ARG A 57 10.40 0.73 3.13
C ARG A 57 11.75 1.37 3.41
N THR A 58 12.59 1.51 2.39
CA THR A 58 13.97 1.96 2.57
C THR A 58 14.04 3.48 2.74
N ILE A 59 13.29 4.24 1.93
CA ILE A 59 13.29 5.71 1.98
C ILE A 59 12.76 6.21 3.33
N GLU A 60 11.69 5.61 3.86
CA GLU A 60 11.13 6.03 5.15
C GLU A 60 12.06 5.74 6.35
N THR A 61 13.04 4.86 6.22
CA THR A 61 14.01 4.56 7.31
C THR A 61 15.14 5.57 7.40
N VAL A 62 15.23 6.52 6.48
CA VAL A 62 16.27 7.55 6.49
C VAL A 62 15.84 8.74 7.34
N GLU A 63 16.74 9.26 8.18
CA GLU A 63 16.49 10.47 8.98
C GLU A 63 16.67 11.76 8.17
N GLY A 64 16.12 12.86 8.69
CA GLY A 64 16.30 14.19 8.11
C GLY A 64 17.76 14.60 8.07
N GLY A 65 18.21 15.12 6.92
CA GLY A 65 19.62 15.40 6.66
C GLY A 65 20.43 14.19 6.16
N GLY A 66 19.81 13.02 6.07
CA GLY A 66 20.40 11.82 5.50
C GLY A 66 20.42 11.80 3.97
N LEU A 67 21.03 10.75 3.42
CA LEU A 67 21.20 10.56 1.96
C LEU A 67 20.65 9.21 1.49
N ILE A 68 19.92 9.24 0.37
CA ILE A 68 19.45 8.04 -0.34
C ILE A 68 20.17 7.97 -1.67
N ILE A 69 20.97 6.93 -1.87
CA ILE A 69 21.75 6.71 -3.09
C ILE A 69 21.17 5.51 -3.85
N LEU A 70 20.74 5.76 -5.08
CA LEU A 70 20.37 4.74 -6.06
C LEU A 70 21.55 4.55 -7.02
N LEU A 71 22.15 3.37 -7.01
CA LEU A 71 23.17 3.03 -7.99
C LEU A 71 22.50 2.50 -9.24
N LEU A 72 22.86 3.10 -10.38
CA LEU A 72 22.51 2.61 -11.69
C LEU A 72 23.76 1.97 -12.28
N ARG A 73 23.62 0.79 -12.88
CA ARG A 73 24.72 0.20 -13.66
C ARG A 73 25.10 1.17 -14.78
N SER A 74 26.35 1.18 -15.22
CA SER A 74 26.79 2.05 -16.33
C SER A 74 25.89 1.83 -17.56
N LEU A 75 25.13 2.86 -17.92
CA LEU A 75 24.25 2.90 -19.06
C LEU A 75 24.79 3.92 -20.06
N SER A 76 24.68 3.64 -21.35
CA SER A 76 25.03 4.59 -22.41
C SER A 76 24.01 5.73 -22.56
N SER A 77 22.76 5.51 -22.14
CA SER A 77 21.67 6.50 -22.16
C SER A 77 20.67 6.18 -21.04
N LEU A 78 20.06 7.22 -20.47
CA LEU A 78 19.02 7.08 -19.44
C LEU A 78 17.72 6.51 -20.03
N THR A 79 17.43 6.72 -21.32
CA THR A 79 16.29 6.08 -22.00
C THR A 79 16.37 4.55 -22.03
N ASN A 80 17.55 3.94 -21.88
CA ASN A 80 17.68 2.49 -21.73
C ASN A 80 17.03 1.97 -20.43
N LEU A 81 16.78 2.83 -19.43
CA LEU A 81 16.03 2.46 -18.23
C LEU A 81 14.56 2.14 -18.53
N TYR A 82 14.00 2.69 -19.61
CA TYR A 82 12.59 2.45 -19.98
C TYR A 82 12.36 1.01 -20.47
N THR A 83 13.35 0.43 -21.13
CA THR A 83 13.29 -0.92 -21.68
C THR A 83 13.93 -1.95 -20.75
N MET A 84 14.42 -1.52 -19.59
CA MET A 84 15.07 -2.39 -18.62
C MET A 84 14.07 -3.40 -18.05
N VAL A 85 14.41 -4.68 -18.19
CA VAL A 85 13.64 -5.78 -17.60
C VAL A 85 13.94 -5.82 -16.11
N MET A 86 12.90 -5.77 -15.29
CA MET A 86 13.00 -5.89 -13.85
C MET A 86 12.80 -7.35 -13.41
N ASP A 87 13.35 -7.71 -12.25
CA ASP A 87 13.17 -9.04 -11.65
C ASP A 87 11.68 -9.41 -11.46
N VAL A 88 10.84 -8.40 -11.24
CA VAL A 88 9.40 -8.57 -11.06
C VAL A 88 8.70 -8.96 -12.37
N HIS A 89 9.25 -8.57 -13.52
CA HIS A 89 8.65 -8.85 -14.83
C HIS A 89 8.56 -10.35 -15.10
N ASP A 90 9.49 -11.15 -14.58
CA ASP A 90 9.41 -12.62 -14.65
C ASP A 90 8.16 -13.19 -13.97
N ARG A 91 7.58 -12.47 -13.00
CA ARG A 91 6.31 -12.86 -12.36
C ARG A 91 5.08 -12.38 -13.12
N PHE A 92 5.23 -11.41 -14.03
CA PHE A 92 4.15 -10.84 -14.83
C PHE A 92 4.01 -11.52 -16.19
N ARG A 93 5.07 -12.19 -16.64
CA ARG A 93 5.10 -12.98 -17.87
C ARG A 93 4.29 -14.26 -17.71
N THR A 94 3.43 -14.52 -18.69
CA THR A 94 2.68 -15.77 -18.84
C THR A 94 3.10 -16.44 -20.15
N GLU A 95 2.65 -17.68 -20.38
CA GLU A 95 2.93 -18.37 -21.66
C GLU A 95 2.30 -17.63 -22.86
N SER A 96 1.16 -16.95 -22.63
CA SER A 96 0.45 -16.17 -23.64
C SER A 96 0.96 -14.72 -23.78
N HIS A 97 1.54 -14.15 -22.72
CA HIS A 97 2.05 -12.78 -22.74
C HIS A 97 3.47 -12.70 -22.14
N SER A 98 4.49 -12.66 -22.99
CA SER A 98 5.91 -12.64 -22.62
C SER A 98 6.55 -11.25 -22.56
N GLU A 99 5.99 -10.27 -23.27
CA GLU A 99 6.55 -8.92 -23.35
C GLU A 99 5.97 -8.02 -22.24
N ALA A 100 6.76 -7.80 -21.19
CA ALA A 100 6.47 -6.80 -20.18
C ALA A 100 7.05 -5.44 -20.62
N THR A 101 6.28 -4.37 -20.47
CA THR A 101 6.74 -3.01 -20.80
C THR A 101 7.02 -2.22 -19.52
N GLY A 102 8.17 -1.54 -19.45
CA GLY A 102 8.63 -0.80 -18.27
C GLY A 102 7.95 0.56 -18.06
N ARG A 103 6.62 0.60 -18.02
CA ARG A 103 5.85 1.85 -17.83
C ARG A 103 6.13 2.50 -16.49
N PHE A 104 6.27 1.68 -15.43
CA PHE A 104 6.61 2.20 -14.11
C PHE A 104 7.98 2.86 -14.09
N ASN A 105 8.98 2.31 -14.80
CA ASN A 105 10.33 2.86 -14.88
C ASN A 105 10.35 4.19 -15.63
N GLU A 106 9.57 4.31 -16.71
CA GLU A 106 9.40 5.58 -17.43
C GLU A 106 8.81 6.66 -16.50
N ARG A 107 7.72 6.34 -15.79
CA ARG A 107 7.14 7.24 -14.79
C ARG A 107 8.11 7.57 -13.66
N PHE A 108 8.87 6.59 -13.18
CA PHE A 108 9.85 6.77 -12.12
C PHE A 108 10.91 7.80 -12.51
N LEU A 109 11.52 7.66 -13.69
CA LEU A 109 12.54 8.59 -14.16
C LEU A 109 12.00 10.01 -14.38
N LEU A 110 10.81 10.12 -14.99
CA LEU A 110 10.13 11.41 -15.15
C LEU A 110 9.79 12.05 -13.80
N SER A 111 9.45 11.25 -12.80
CA SER A 111 9.20 11.73 -11.45
C SER A 111 10.47 12.25 -10.77
N LEU A 112 11.64 11.61 -10.99
CA LEU A 112 12.92 12.08 -10.48
C LEU A 112 13.29 13.44 -11.08
N ALA A 113 13.03 13.64 -12.38
CA ALA A 113 13.25 14.94 -13.03
C ALA A 113 12.42 16.07 -12.41
N SER A 114 11.22 15.74 -11.90
CA SER A 114 10.36 16.72 -11.20
C SER A 114 10.71 16.93 -9.72
N CYS A 115 11.53 16.04 -9.14
CA CYS A 115 11.88 16.07 -7.73
C CYS A 115 12.98 17.11 -7.45
N LYS A 116 12.63 18.18 -6.71
CA LYS A 116 13.55 19.29 -6.41
C LYS A 116 14.79 18.88 -5.61
N ALA A 117 14.70 17.79 -4.84
CA ALA A 117 15.76 17.30 -3.96
C ALA A 117 16.58 16.14 -4.57
N CYS A 118 16.31 15.75 -5.82
CA CYS A 118 17.03 14.66 -6.49
C CYS A 118 18.13 15.17 -7.42
N VAL A 119 19.34 14.64 -7.27
CA VAL A 119 20.48 14.87 -8.16
C VAL A 119 20.80 13.57 -8.89
N VAL A 120 20.97 13.64 -10.21
CA VAL A 120 21.49 12.55 -11.03
C VAL A 120 22.92 12.89 -11.46
N MET A 121 23.85 11.98 -11.14
CA MET A 121 25.28 12.13 -11.39
C MET A 121 25.81 10.93 -12.18
N ASP A 122 26.86 11.15 -12.97
CA ASP A 122 27.63 10.05 -13.56
C ASP A 122 28.67 9.48 -12.57
N ASP A 123 29.46 8.51 -13.04
CA ASP A 123 30.52 7.85 -12.28
C ASP A 123 31.70 8.76 -11.89
N GLU A 124 31.84 9.90 -12.59
CA GLU A 124 32.82 10.95 -12.30
C GLU A 124 32.25 12.08 -11.43
N LEU A 125 31.01 11.94 -10.93
CA LEU A 125 30.28 12.94 -10.14
C LEU A 125 29.90 14.22 -10.92
N ASN A 126 29.85 14.15 -12.25
CA ASN A 126 29.31 15.24 -13.06
C ASN A 126 27.78 15.25 -13.01
N ILE A 127 27.20 16.44 -12.86
CA ILE A 127 25.74 16.60 -12.74
C ILE A 127 25.10 16.54 -14.13
N LEU A 128 24.16 15.60 -14.31
CA LEU A 128 23.44 15.44 -15.57
C LEU A 128 22.37 16.56 -15.78
N PRO A 129 22.05 16.92 -17.05
CA PRO A 129 21.10 18.00 -17.37
C PRO A 129 19.68 17.80 -16.82
N ILE A 130 19.26 16.55 -16.59
CA ILE A 130 17.98 16.21 -15.96
C ILE A 130 17.81 16.88 -14.59
N SER A 131 18.92 17.19 -13.90
CA SER A 131 18.93 17.86 -12.60
C SER A 131 19.15 19.38 -12.72
N SER A 132 18.67 20.00 -13.80
CA SER A 132 18.90 21.42 -14.07
C SER A 132 18.39 22.36 -12.96
N HIS A 133 17.35 21.97 -12.22
CA HIS A 133 16.82 22.69 -11.05
C HIS A 133 17.82 22.84 -9.91
N ILE A 134 18.84 21.99 -9.86
CA ILE A 134 19.85 21.97 -8.79
C ILE A 134 20.97 22.98 -9.02
N ARG A 135 21.19 23.40 -10.28
CA ARG A 135 22.23 24.37 -10.62
C ARG A 135 22.05 25.72 -9.93
N SER A 136 20.84 26.02 -9.43
CA SER A 136 20.51 27.26 -8.72
C SER A 136 20.40 27.11 -7.20
N ILE A 137 20.80 25.98 -6.60
CA ILE A 137 20.72 25.83 -5.14
C ILE A 137 21.72 26.78 -4.47
N THR A 138 21.21 27.64 -3.60
CA THR A 138 22.02 28.49 -2.73
C THR A 138 22.12 27.87 -1.34
N PRO A 139 23.29 27.89 -0.70
CA PRO A 139 23.43 27.42 0.67
C PRO A 139 22.58 28.31 1.60
N VAL A 140 21.72 27.68 2.40
CA VAL A 140 20.92 28.39 3.41
C VAL A 140 21.89 28.87 4.50
N PRO A 141 21.93 30.17 4.84
CA PRO A 141 22.79 30.66 5.90
C PRO A 141 22.35 30.05 7.23
N VAL A 142 23.29 29.49 7.98
CA VAL A 142 23.06 29.00 9.34
C VAL A 142 22.76 30.22 10.21
N LYS A 143 21.48 30.43 10.54
CA LYS A 143 21.12 31.44 11.53
C LYS A 143 21.39 30.84 12.91
N GLU A 144 22.39 31.38 13.61
CA GLU A 144 22.74 31.00 14.99
C GLU A 144 21.71 31.49 16.03
N ASP A 145 20.66 32.20 15.59
CA ASP A 145 19.70 32.79 16.50
C ASP A 145 18.76 31.73 17.08
N SER A 146 18.71 31.70 18.41
CA SER A 146 17.75 30.98 19.26
C SER A 146 16.26 31.19 18.93
N GLU A 147 15.94 32.07 17.98
CA GLU A 147 14.60 32.31 17.43
C GLU A 147 14.31 31.53 16.12
N GLY A 148 15.24 30.70 15.62
CA GLY A 148 15.03 29.85 14.43
C GLY A 148 14.23 28.57 14.68
N ILE A 149 13.82 28.32 15.92
CA ILE A 149 13.03 27.15 16.35
C ILE A 149 11.67 27.21 15.65
N ALA A 150 11.29 26.12 14.98
CA ALA A 150 9.99 26.00 14.33
C ALA A 150 8.86 26.26 15.35
N GLU A 151 7.75 26.86 14.93
CA GLU A 151 6.61 27.17 15.80
C GLU A 151 6.16 25.95 16.62
N SER A 152 6.13 24.77 16.00
CA SER A 152 5.82 23.48 16.65
C SER A 152 6.79 23.08 17.76
N GLU A 153 8.08 23.38 17.61
CA GLU A 153 9.10 23.08 18.62
C GLU A 153 9.01 24.02 19.82
N ARG A 154 8.59 25.29 19.59
CA ARG A 154 8.33 26.23 20.69
C ARG A 154 7.10 25.80 21.48
N GLU A 155 6.00 25.48 20.80
CA GLU A 155 4.79 24.97 21.43
C GLU A 155 5.04 23.67 22.20
N LEU A 156 5.92 22.79 21.71
CA LEU A 156 6.31 21.59 22.43
C LEU A 156 7.09 21.90 23.71
N LYS A 157 7.97 22.91 23.68
CA LYS A 157 8.68 23.37 24.90
C LYS A 157 7.68 23.93 25.92
N ASP A 158 6.76 24.77 25.48
CA ASP A 158 5.72 25.33 26.34
C ASP A 158 4.86 24.22 26.97
N LEU A 159 4.45 23.22 26.17
CA LEU A 159 3.70 22.05 26.67
C LEU A 159 4.51 21.23 27.70
N LYS A 160 5.82 21.03 27.43
CA LYS A 160 6.74 20.33 28.35
C LYS A 160 6.90 21.09 29.67
N GLU A 161 6.97 22.41 29.63
CA GLU A 161 7.08 23.25 30.83
C GLU A 161 5.78 23.23 31.64
N GLN A 162 4.63 23.41 30.98
CA GLN A 162 3.30 23.40 31.63
C GLN A 162 2.98 22.10 32.36
N LEU A 163 3.40 20.95 31.80
CA LEU A 163 3.07 19.62 32.33
C LEU A 163 4.20 18.99 33.15
N SER A 164 5.32 19.70 33.32
CA SER A 164 6.53 19.20 33.99
C SER A 164 6.28 18.70 35.42
N ASP A 165 5.49 19.44 36.20
CA ASP A 165 5.19 19.14 37.61
C ASP A 165 4.10 18.07 37.79
N THR A 166 3.41 17.67 36.72
CA THR A 166 2.27 16.76 36.80
C THR A 166 2.72 15.30 36.69
N PHE A 167 2.90 14.59 37.80
CA PHE A 167 3.19 13.15 37.77
C PHE A 167 1.93 12.34 37.41
N PRO A 168 1.98 11.33 36.51
CA PRO A 168 3.12 10.78 35.76
C PRO A 168 3.37 11.42 34.39
N VAL A 169 2.61 12.45 34.03
CA VAL A 169 2.57 13.08 32.70
C VAL A 169 3.89 13.78 32.33
N GLY A 170 4.47 14.55 33.24
CA GLY A 170 5.68 15.37 32.99
C GLY A 170 6.89 14.58 32.48
N PRO A 171 7.34 13.52 33.20
CA PRO A 171 8.45 12.69 32.75
C PRO A 171 8.23 12.02 31.38
N LEU A 172 6.97 11.65 31.08
CA LEU A 172 6.60 10.99 29.82
C LEU A 172 6.54 11.97 28.65
N ILE A 173 5.98 13.16 28.84
CA ILE A 173 5.93 14.20 27.81
C ILE A 173 7.33 14.74 27.49
N LYS A 174 8.24 14.78 28.47
CA LYS A 174 9.64 15.16 28.23
C LYS A 174 10.33 14.26 27.19
N LYS A 175 9.93 12.98 27.10
CA LYS A 175 10.43 12.01 26.10
C LYS A 175 9.78 12.15 24.72
N CYS A 176 8.71 12.93 24.57
CA CYS A 176 8.07 13.14 23.27
C CYS A 176 8.94 14.03 22.36
N CYS A 177 9.04 13.66 21.08
CA CYS A 177 9.82 14.37 20.08
C CYS A 177 9.02 15.47 19.37
N THR A 178 7.71 15.24 19.17
CA THR A 178 6.84 16.13 18.40
C THR A 178 5.68 16.65 19.25
N LEU A 179 5.10 17.78 18.86
CA LEU A 179 3.94 18.37 19.54
C LEU A 179 2.71 17.46 19.46
N ASP A 180 2.45 16.91 18.26
CA ASP A 180 1.37 15.95 18.03
C ASP A 180 1.46 14.75 18.98
N GLN A 181 2.66 14.22 19.17
CA GLN A 181 2.90 13.10 20.09
C GLN A 181 2.66 13.52 21.54
N GLY A 182 3.13 14.70 21.95
CA GLY A 182 2.88 15.25 23.30
C GLY A 182 1.39 15.41 23.60
N ASN A 183 0.64 15.99 22.68
CA ASN A 183 -0.81 16.17 22.77
C ASN A 183 -1.57 14.84 22.80
N ALA A 184 -1.13 13.86 21.99
CA ALA A 184 -1.70 12.51 21.99
C ALA A 184 -1.48 11.81 23.33
N VAL A 185 -0.25 11.82 23.85
CA VAL A 185 0.10 11.21 25.15
C VAL A 185 -0.66 11.90 26.29
N ALA A 186 -0.72 13.23 26.31
CA ALA A 186 -1.53 13.96 27.29
C ALA A 186 -3.01 13.53 27.24
N THR A 187 -3.57 13.40 26.03
CA THR A 187 -4.95 12.95 25.85
C THR A 187 -5.19 11.51 26.31
N PHE A 188 -4.24 10.60 26.07
CA PHE A 188 -4.32 9.22 26.58
C PHE A 188 -4.23 9.12 28.10
N LEU A 189 -3.53 10.07 28.73
CA LEU A 189 -3.34 10.11 30.17
C LEU A 189 -4.54 10.74 30.90
N MET A 190 -5.36 11.57 30.24
CA MET A 190 -6.53 12.24 30.85
C MET A 190 -7.55 11.29 31.52
N PRO A 191 -7.97 10.17 30.91
CA PRO A 191 -8.94 9.24 31.51
C PRO A 191 -8.52 8.70 32.88
N TYR A 192 -7.21 8.58 33.12
CA TYR A 192 -6.69 8.06 34.38
C TYR A 192 -7.07 8.93 35.58
N TRP A 193 -7.28 10.23 35.36
CA TRP A 193 -7.69 11.19 36.39
C TRP A 193 -9.21 11.15 36.65
N ILE A 194 -10.00 10.81 35.64
CA ILE A 194 -11.47 10.90 35.67
C ILE A 194 -12.11 9.54 36.00
N ARG A 195 -11.34 8.44 36.01
CA ARG A 195 -11.82 7.05 36.22
C ARG A 195 -12.99 6.66 35.31
N HIS A 196 -12.98 7.11 34.06
CA HIS A 196 -13.95 6.63 33.07
C HIS A 196 -13.52 5.28 32.51
N CYS A 197 -14.27 4.22 32.83
CA CYS A 197 -14.00 2.86 32.36
C CYS A 197 -14.50 2.59 30.92
N GLU A 198 -15.24 3.51 30.28
CA GLU A 198 -15.89 3.30 28.98
C GLU A 198 -15.45 4.36 27.94
N VAL A 199 -14.14 4.49 27.71
CA VAL A 199 -13.60 5.37 26.66
C VAL A 199 -12.84 4.55 25.62
N LEU A 200 -13.04 4.88 24.34
CA LEU A 200 -12.30 4.32 23.22
C LEU A 200 -11.52 5.44 22.52
N PHE A 201 -10.21 5.30 22.52
CA PHE A 201 -9.32 6.17 21.76
C PHE A 201 -8.88 5.48 20.49
N ALA A 202 -8.95 6.19 19.36
CA ALA A 202 -8.40 5.74 18.10
C ALA A 202 -7.29 6.70 17.64
N LEU A 203 -6.06 6.17 17.58
CA LEU A 203 -4.88 6.85 17.08
C LEU A 203 -4.63 6.46 15.63
N LEU A 204 -4.75 7.45 14.74
CA LEU A 204 -4.44 7.31 13.33
C LEU A 204 -3.13 8.02 13.04
N ALA A 205 -2.21 7.34 12.37
CA ALA A 205 -0.95 7.96 12.01
C ALA A 205 -0.42 7.36 10.72
N ALA A 206 0.27 8.16 9.92
CA ALA A 206 1.13 7.59 8.89
C ALA A 206 2.30 6.83 9.53
N ARG A 207 2.99 6.06 8.71
CA ARG A 207 4.20 5.38 9.16
C ARG A 207 5.30 6.38 9.48
N GLY A 208 6.17 6.05 10.44
CA GLY A 208 7.27 6.94 10.84
C GLY A 208 6.87 8.14 11.71
N ARG A 209 5.61 8.24 12.14
CA ARG A 209 5.09 9.35 12.99
C ARG A 209 5.13 9.06 14.50
N GLY A 210 5.82 8.00 14.94
CA GLY A 210 6.00 7.70 16.37
C GLY A 210 4.81 7.03 17.08
N LYS A 211 3.90 6.39 16.33
CA LYS A 211 2.70 5.72 16.87
C LYS A 211 2.99 4.69 17.97
N SER A 212 3.89 3.73 17.72
CA SER A 212 4.25 2.71 18.71
C SER A 212 4.95 3.31 19.94
N ALA A 213 5.73 4.38 19.75
CA ALA A 213 6.34 5.12 20.87
C ALA A 213 5.27 5.84 21.70
N ALA A 214 4.28 6.48 21.07
CA ALA A 214 3.16 7.13 21.76
C ALA A 214 2.32 6.12 22.57
N LEU A 215 2.02 4.95 22.00
CA LEU A 215 1.35 3.87 22.73
C LEU A 215 2.20 3.37 23.90
N GLY A 216 3.49 3.12 23.69
CA GLY A 216 4.41 2.69 24.75
C GLY A 216 4.47 3.67 25.93
N LEU A 217 4.49 4.98 25.63
CA LEU A 217 4.41 6.03 26.66
C LEU A 217 3.05 6.06 27.37
N ALA A 218 1.94 5.89 26.65
CA ALA A 218 0.60 5.84 27.22
C ALA A 218 0.42 4.63 28.16
N ILE A 219 0.98 3.49 27.77
CA ILE A 219 0.99 2.27 28.56
C ILE A 219 1.85 2.45 29.82
N ALA A 220 3.06 3.00 29.68
CA ALA A 220 3.92 3.31 30.82
C ALA A 220 3.19 4.23 31.80
N GLY A 221 2.50 5.26 31.31
CA GLY A 221 1.66 6.12 32.14
C GLY A 221 0.52 5.40 32.86
N ALA A 222 -0.12 4.41 32.23
CA ALA A 222 -1.13 3.57 32.88
C ALA A 222 -0.54 2.78 34.06
N ILE A 223 0.69 2.29 33.92
CA ILE A 223 1.38 1.51 34.94
C ILE A 223 1.72 2.40 36.13
N ALA A 224 2.26 3.59 35.87
CA ALA A 224 2.51 4.59 36.91
C ALA A 224 1.23 5.06 37.62
N ALA A 225 0.08 5.01 36.95
CA ALA A 225 -1.23 5.33 37.54
C ALA A 225 -1.86 4.19 38.36
N GLY A 226 -1.26 2.99 38.36
CA GLY A 226 -1.69 1.86 39.19
C GLY A 226 -2.80 0.99 38.60
N TYR A 227 -2.94 0.92 37.27
CA TYR A 227 -3.83 -0.07 36.65
C TYR A 227 -3.23 -1.49 36.79
N SER A 228 -4.06 -2.49 37.07
CA SER A 228 -3.60 -3.83 37.49
C SER A 228 -3.17 -4.70 36.31
N ASN A 229 -3.95 -4.70 35.24
CA ASN A 229 -3.73 -5.50 34.04
C ASN A 229 -3.64 -4.57 32.82
N ILE A 230 -2.42 -4.38 32.32
CA ILE A 230 -2.07 -3.38 31.30
C ILE A 230 -1.16 -4.02 30.27
N PHE A 231 -1.10 -3.58 29.01
CA PHE A 231 -0.24 -4.20 28.00
C PHE A 231 0.87 -3.27 27.44
N GLY A 232 2.16 -3.45 27.84
CA GLY A 232 3.41 -2.90 27.23
C GLY A 232 4.37 -2.13 28.18
N PHE A 233 5.67 -1.95 27.83
CA PHE A 233 6.68 -1.30 28.71
C PHE A 233 7.89 -0.67 27.99
N ASP A 234 8.44 0.46 28.54
CA ASP A 234 9.91 0.75 28.70
C ASP A 234 10.30 2.10 29.36
N ALA A 235 9.35 2.99 29.73
CA ALA A 235 9.69 4.41 29.93
C ALA A 235 9.98 4.91 31.37
N LEU A 236 9.94 4.08 32.42
CA LEU A 236 9.82 4.54 33.83
C LEU A 236 11.02 4.27 34.77
N ASP A 237 12.22 4.05 34.26
CA ASP A 237 13.43 3.74 35.07
C ASP A 237 13.24 2.54 36.01
N TYR A 238 12.50 1.53 35.56
CA TYR A 238 12.35 0.28 36.31
C TYR A 238 13.53 -0.64 36.02
N LYS A 239 14.02 -1.36 37.04
CA LYS A 239 15.15 -2.28 36.89
C LYS A 239 14.67 -3.72 36.70
N GLU A 240 15.12 -4.35 35.61
CA GLU A 240 14.84 -5.77 35.33
C GLU A 240 15.36 -6.65 36.48
N HIS A 241 14.57 -7.65 36.88
CA HIS A 241 14.80 -8.57 38.01
C HIS A 241 14.74 -7.98 39.44
N LEU A 242 14.49 -6.67 39.58
CA LEU A 242 14.19 -6.03 40.86
C LEU A 242 12.74 -5.52 40.91
N ASP A 243 12.35 -4.76 39.89
CA ASP A 243 11.02 -4.15 39.78
C ASP A 243 10.06 -4.97 38.90
N TYR A 244 10.59 -5.77 37.96
CA TYR A 244 9.80 -6.59 37.03
C TYR A 244 10.54 -7.82 36.49
N ASP A 245 9.77 -8.85 36.11
CA ASP A 245 10.23 -10.08 35.46
C ASP A 245 9.65 -10.21 34.03
N VAL A 246 10.46 -10.75 33.11
CA VAL A 246 10.12 -10.91 31.69
C VAL A 246 10.07 -12.39 31.31
N GLU A 247 8.90 -12.85 30.85
CA GLU A 247 8.70 -14.19 30.31
C GLU A 247 8.70 -14.15 28.77
N LYS A 248 9.59 -14.95 28.17
CA LYS A 248 9.72 -15.07 26.72
C LYS A 248 8.97 -16.28 26.19
N SER A 249 8.45 -16.18 24.98
CA SER A 249 7.71 -17.25 24.31
C SER A 249 8.59 -18.48 24.12
N SER A 250 8.05 -19.64 24.46
CA SER A 250 8.60 -20.95 24.12
C SER A 250 8.29 -21.38 22.68
N ASN A 251 7.39 -20.67 21.97
CA ASN A 251 6.99 -21.01 20.61
C ASN A 251 8.01 -20.51 19.57
N PRO A 252 8.57 -21.39 18.71
CA PRO A 252 9.49 -21.00 17.64
C PRO A 252 8.91 -19.97 16.66
N ALA A 253 7.59 -20.00 16.42
CA ALA A 253 6.92 -19.10 15.49
C ALA A 253 6.94 -17.63 15.96
N LEU A 254 7.03 -17.40 17.27
CA LEU A 254 7.09 -16.07 17.89
C LEU A 254 8.52 -15.58 18.12
N LYS A 255 9.56 -16.28 17.62
CA LYS A 255 10.98 -15.87 17.67
C LYS A 255 11.43 -15.34 19.05
N LYS A 256 11.06 -16.00 20.16
CA LYS A 256 11.35 -15.57 21.55
C LYS A 256 10.75 -14.20 21.93
N ALA A 257 9.64 -13.81 21.32
CA ALA A 257 8.90 -12.59 21.70
C ALA A 257 8.55 -12.62 23.20
N THR A 258 8.61 -11.47 23.84
CA THR A 258 8.14 -11.29 25.22
C THR A 258 6.64 -11.53 25.29
N VAL A 259 6.22 -12.54 26.03
CA VAL A 259 4.80 -12.92 26.18
C VAL A 259 4.20 -12.26 27.40
N GLN A 260 4.97 -12.17 28.49
CA GLN A 260 4.45 -11.62 29.73
C GLN A 260 5.52 -10.82 30.47
N ILE A 261 5.13 -9.71 31.09
CA ILE A 261 5.95 -8.91 31.99
C ILE A 261 5.16 -8.74 33.29
N ASN A 262 5.74 -9.17 34.40
CA ASN A 262 5.15 -9.01 35.74
C ASN A 262 5.91 -7.92 36.50
N ILE A 263 5.19 -6.90 36.98
CA ILE A 263 5.76 -5.76 37.69
C ILE A 263 5.31 -5.82 39.15
N TYR A 264 6.22 -5.59 40.10
CA TYR A 264 5.98 -5.77 41.53
C TYR A 264 6.20 -4.51 42.38
N LYS A 265 6.48 -3.37 41.77
CA LYS A 265 7.00 -2.18 42.46
C LYS A 265 6.05 -1.56 43.49
N GLN A 266 4.77 -1.37 43.16
CA GLN A 266 3.76 -0.79 44.07
C GLN A 266 2.68 -1.81 44.43
N HIS A 267 2.13 -2.47 43.42
CA HIS A 267 1.30 -3.66 43.53
C HIS A 267 1.61 -4.58 42.34
N ARG A 268 1.10 -5.81 42.36
CA ARG A 268 1.29 -6.74 41.24
C ARG A 268 0.55 -6.19 40.02
N GLN A 269 1.28 -5.96 38.95
CA GLN A 269 0.75 -5.60 37.64
C GLN A 269 1.24 -6.59 36.60
N THR A 270 0.40 -6.93 35.63
CA THR A 270 0.76 -7.91 34.59
C THR A 270 0.47 -7.37 33.20
N ILE A 271 1.48 -7.46 32.35
CA ILE A 271 1.43 -7.23 30.90
C ILE A 271 1.52 -8.57 30.21
N GLN A 272 0.55 -8.88 29.37
CA GLN A 272 0.50 -10.13 28.61
C GLN A 272 0.15 -9.89 27.13
N TYR A 273 0.92 -10.46 26.21
CA TYR A 273 0.51 -10.50 24.82
C TYR A 273 -0.58 -11.55 24.61
N ILE A 274 -1.71 -11.13 24.05
CA ILE A 274 -2.87 -12.00 23.75
C ILE A 274 -3.14 -11.97 22.25
N GLN A 275 -3.42 -13.14 21.68
CA GLN A 275 -3.81 -13.23 20.28
C GLN A 275 -5.27 -12.73 20.08
N PRO A 276 -5.59 -12.05 18.97
CA PRO A 276 -6.93 -11.48 18.75
C PRO A 276 -8.12 -12.45 18.91
N HIS A 277 -7.92 -13.75 18.68
CA HIS A 277 -8.95 -14.78 18.81
C HIS A 277 -9.30 -15.12 20.27
N GLU A 278 -8.37 -14.97 21.19
CA GLU A 278 -8.51 -15.33 22.60
C GLU A 278 -9.23 -14.23 23.42
N HIS A 279 -10.21 -13.56 22.82
CA HIS A 279 -10.96 -12.46 23.40
C HIS A 279 -11.68 -12.82 24.72
N GLU A 280 -11.94 -14.10 24.98
CA GLU A 280 -12.52 -14.58 26.24
C GLU A 280 -11.64 -14.27 27.46
N LYS A 281 -10.31 -14.23 27.29
CA LYS A 281 -9.36 -13.88 28.36
C LYS A 281 -9.40 -12.39 28.73
N LEU A 282 -10.09 -11.56 27.96
CA LEU A 282 -10.14 -10.10 28.16
C LEU A 282 -11.16 -9.66 29.23
N SER A 283 -11.92 -10.58 29.82
CA SER A 283 -12.97 -10.24 30.80
C SER A 283 -12.45 -9.58 32.08
N GLN A 284 -11.16 -9.72 32.40
CA GLN A 284 -10.50 -9.15 33.58
C GLN A 284 -9.54 -8.00 33.25
N VAL A 285 -9.59 -7.49 32.02
CA VAL A 285 -8.68 -6.44 31.55
C VAL A 285 -9.25 -5.06 31.90
N GLU A 286 -8.40 -4.18 32.40
CA GLU A 286 -8.76 -2.78 32.67
C GLU A 286 -8.38 -1.86 31.50
N LEU A 287 -7.29 -2.17 30.79
CA LEU A 287 -6.81 -1.45 29.61
C LEU A 287 -6.40 -2.41 28.49
N LEU A 288 -7.07 -2.31 27.33
CA LEU A 288 -6.68 -3.02 26.11
C LEU A 288 -5.97 -2.07 25.13
N VAL A 289 -4.80 -2.46 24.66
CA VAL A 289 -4.09 -1.76 23.58
C VAL A 289 -3.99 -2.66 22.36
N VAL A 290 -4.48 -2.18 21.22
CA VAL A 290 -4.42 -2.88 19.94
C VAL A 290 -3.60 -2.05 18.97
N ASP A 291 -2.41 -2.54 18.62
CA ASP A 291 -1.60 -1.95 17.55
C ASP A 291 -2.00 -2.55 16.18
N GLU A 292 -1.98 -1.73 15.13
CA GLU A 292 -2.41 -2.08 13.77
C GLU A 292 -3.80 -2.74 13.69
N ALA A 293 -4.79 -2.15 14.33
CA ALA A 293 -6.16 -2.67 14.34
C ALA A 293 -6.77 -2.84 12.94
N ALA A 294 -6.28 -2.10 11.92
CA ALA A 294 -6.76 -2.23 10.55
C ALA A 294 -6.29 -3.51 9.84
N ALA A 295 -5.28 -4.21 10.36
CA ALA A 295 -4.89 -5.54 9.88
C ALA A 295 -5.78 -6.66 10.43
N ILE A 296 -6.62 -6.36 11.43
CA ILE A 296 -7.54 -7.31 12.06
C ILE A 296 -8.92 -7.18 11.38
N PRO A 297 -9.62 -8.30 11.09
CA PRO A 297 -10.97 -8.23 10.53
C PRO A 297 -11.96 -7.53 11.47
N LEU A 298 -12.90 -6.76 10.89
CA LEU A 298 -13.90 -6.00 11.65
C LEU A 298 -14.68 -6.82 12.70
N PRO A 299 -15.14 -8.06 12.41
CA PRO A 299 -15.86 -8.84 13.40
C PRO A 299 -15.02 -9.15 14.65
N VAL A 300 -13.74 -9.44 14.45
CA VAL A 300 -12.79 -9.74 15.54
C VAL A 300 -12.50 -8.47 16.33
N VAL A 301 -12.30 -7.32 15.66
CA VAL A 301 -12.16 -6.04 16.37
C VAL A 301 -13.38 -5.74 17.23
N LYS A 302 -14.59 -5.99 16.72
CA LYS A 302 -15.83 -5.79 17.51
C LYS A 302 -15.92 -6.72 18.73
N SER A 303 -15.46 -7.97 18.63
CA SER A 303 -15.43 -8.88 19.79
C SER A 303 -14.37 -8.49 20.82
N LEU A 304 -13.32 -7.77 20.42
CA LEU A 304 -12.28 -7.24 21.33
C LEU A 304 -12.72 -5.99 22.10
N LEU A 305 -13.85 -5.37 21.76
CA LEU A 305 -14.30 -4.11 22.36
C LEU A 305 -15.23 -4.34 23.57
N GLY A 306 -14.67 -4.54 24.77
CA GLY A 306 -15.41 -4.75 26.04
C GLY A 306 -15.60 -3.50 26.93
N PRO A 307 -16.21 -3.63 28.13
CA PRO A 307 -16.49 -2.52 29.05
C PRO A 307 -15.25 -2.05 29.83
N TYR A 308 -14.17 -1.78 29.10
CA TYR A 308 -12.87 -1.33 29.62
C TYR A 308 -12.29 -0.24 28.71
N LEU A 309 -11.20 0.39 29.16
CA LEU A 309 -10.48 1.40 28.39
C LEU A 309 -9.80 0.73 27.19
N VAL A 310 -10.01 1.27 25.99
CA VAL A 310 -9.41 0.73 24.76
C VAL A 310 -8.62 1.78 24.02
N PHE A 311 -7.36 1.47 23.72
CA PHE A 311 -6.53 2.23 22.78
C PHE A 311 -6.37 1.43 21.49
N LEU A 312 -6.93 1.96 20.41
CA LEU A 312 -6.74 1.42 19.07
C LEU A 312 -5.72 2.29 18.33
N SER A 313 -4.79 1.63 17.66
CA SER A 313 -3.85 2.25 16.75
C SER A 313 -4.08 1.72 15.33
N SER A 314 -3.96 2.58 14.33
CA SER A 314 -4.00 2.16 12.92
C SER A 314 -3.04 3.01 12.09
N THR A 315 -2.24 2.36 11.25
CA THR A 315 -1.54 3.06 10.17
C THR A 315 -2.53 3.55 9.10
N VAL A 316 -2.30 4.76 8.60
CA VAL A 316 -2.99 5.35 7.45
C VAL A 316 -1.97 5.78 6.41
N ASN A 317 -2.35 5.81 5.12
CA ASN A 317 -1.50 6.28 4.01
C ASN A 317 -0.10 5.61 3.90
N GLY A 318 0.06 4.39 4.41
CA GLY A 318 1.33 3.63 4.37
C GLY A 318 1.33 2.51 3.34
N TYR A 319 2.52 2.05 2.97
CA TYR A 319 2.72 0.93 2.04
C TYR A 319 2.28 -0.45 2.59
N GLU A 320 2.09 -0.59 3.90
CA GLU A 320 1.68 -1.86 4.53
C GLU A 320 0.19 -2.19 4.36
N GLY A 321 -0.52 -1.37 3.59
CA GLY A 321 -1.65 -1.89 2.83
C GLY A 321 -2.96 -1.98 3.57
N THR A 322 -3.08 -1.46 4.78
CA THR A 322 -4.36 -1.43 5.48
C THR A 322 -5.24 -0.31 4.92
N GLY A 323 -6.28 -0.71 4.19
CA GLY A 323 -7.23 0.19 3.54
C GLY A 323 -7.90 1.12 4.55
N ARG A 324 -7.69 2.42 4.37
CA ARG A 324 -8.34 3.52 5.09
C ARG A 324 -9.86 3.40 5.17
N SER A 325 -10.49 2.64 4.27
CA SER A 325 -11.92 2.39 4.30
C SER A 325 -12.39 1.54 5.47
N LEU A 326 -11.56 0.65 6.02
CA LEU A 326 -11.90 -0.09 7.23
C LEU A 326 -11.79 0.79 8.47
N SER A 327 -10.69 1.55 8.60
CA SER A 327 -10.54 2.49 9.70
C SER A 327 -11.66 3.51 9.63
N LEU A 328 -11.93 4.13 8.47
CA LEU A 328 -13.07 5.05 8.33
C LEU A 328 -14.43 4.39 8.60
N LYS A 329 -14.71 3.17 8.10
CA LYS A 329 -15.99 2.50 8.40
C LYS A 329 -16.13 2.14 9.88
N LEU A 330 -15.05 1.68 10.52
CA LEU A 330 -15.03 1.39 11.95
C LEU A 330 -15.21 2.67 12.77
N LEU A 331 -14.43 3.71 12.46
CA LEU A 331 -14.50 5.01 13.12
C LEU A 331 -15.88 5.64 12.92
N GLN A 332 -16.43 5.61 11.71
CA GLN A 332 -17.76 6.12 11.42
C GLN A 332 -18.84 5.33 12.19
N GLN A 333 -18.75 3.99 12.24
CA GLN A 333 -19.67 3.18 13.04
C GLN A 333 -19.58 3.50 14.54
N LEU A 334 -18.37 3.72 15.07
CA LEU A 334 -18.15 4.06 16.46
C LEU A 334 -18.57 5.51 16.78
N GLU A 335 -18.36 6.44 15.84
CA GLU A 335 -18.82 7.83 15.92
C GLU A 335 -20.36 7.87 15.90
N GLU A 336 -21.01 7.17 14.98
CA GLU A 336 -22.48 7.06 14.93
C GLU A 336 -23.05 6.47 16.22
N GLN A 337 -22.44 5.41 16.75
CA GLN A 337 -22.85 4.81 18.03
C GLN A 337 -22.69 5.77 19.21
N SER A 338 -21.59 6.54 19.28
CA SER A 338 -21.41 7.53 20.35
C SER A 338 -22.37 8.71 20.23
N GLN A 339 -22.67 9.17 19.01
CA GLN A 339 -23.63 10.27 18.76
C GLN A 339 -25.09 9.88 19.02
N MET A 340 -25.49 8.64 18.69
CA MET A 340 -26.84 8.15 18.99
C MET A 340 -27.08 8.00 20.50
N SER A 341 -26.04 7.68 21.25
CA SER A 341 -26.10 7.50 22.71
C SER A 341 -26.25 8.83 23.46
N ALA A 342 -25.86 9.96 22.86
CA ALA A 342 -26.05 11.30 23.45
C ALA A 342 -27.53 11.74 23.51
N LYS A 343 -28.46 10.99 22.87
CA LYS A 343 -29.90 11.32 22.83
C LYS A 343 -30.80 10.35 23.61
N GLY A 344 -30.25 9.39 24.37
CA GLY A 344 -31.03 8.44 25.19
C GLY A 344 -30.30 8.04 26.48
N PRO A 345 -30.99 7.42 27.48
CA PRO A 345 -30.44 7.14 28.80
C PRO A 345 -29.63 5.83 28.87
N ILE A 346 -29.04 5.38 27.75
CA ILE A 346 -28.29 4.13 27.65
C ILE A 346 -26.80 4.50 27.54
N SER A 347 -25.99 4.02 28.49
CA SER A 347 -24.54 4.31 28.64
C SER A 347 -23.82 4.27 27.28
N GLY A 348 -23.48 5.44 26.77
CA GLY A 348 -22.75 5.59 25.51
C GLY A 348 -21.26 5.66 25.77
N ARG A 349 -20.50 4.73 25.18
CA ARG A 349 -19.04 4.77 25.19
C ARG A 349 -18.53 6.07 24.57
N LEU A 350 -17.66 6.80 25.27
CA LEU A 350 -17.03 8.02 24.73
C LEU A 350 -16.00 7.63 23.67
N PHE A 351 -16.14 8.16 22.46
CA PHE A 351 -15.19 7.93 21.38
C PHE A 351 -14.35 9.19 21.13
N LYS A 352 -13.02 9.07 21.15
CA LYS A 352 -12.11 10.18 20.85
C LYS A 352 -11.08 9.77 19.80
N LYS A 353 -11.04 10.51 18.70
CA LYS A 353 -10.10 10.32 17.59
C LYS A 353 -8.89 11.25 17.75
N ILE A 354 -7.69 10.72 17.53
CA ILE A 354 -6.42 11.44 17.56
C ILE A 354 -5.67 11.11 16.27
N GLU A 355 -5.06 12.12 15.64
CA GLU A 355 -4.28 11.96 14.40
C GLU A 355 -2.86 12.50 14.60
N LEU A 356 -1.84 11.72 14.23
CA LEU A 356 -0.43 12.16 14.22
C LEU A 356 0.00 12.46 12.79
N LYS A 357 0.41 13.70 12.54
CA LYS A 357 0.85 14.15 11.21
C LYS A 357 2.35 14.38 11.14
N GLU A 358 2.96 14.89 12.21
CA GLU A 358 4.40 15.20 12.24
C GLU A 358 5.29 13.94 12.31
N SER A 359 6.37 13.89 11.51
CA SER A 359 7.32 12.77 11.51
C SER A 359 8.31 12.91 12.65
N ILE A 360 8.72 11.77 13.22
CA ILE A 360 9.79 11.75 14.21
C ILE A 360 11.18 11.56 13.58
N ARG A 361 11.25 11.20 12.29
CA ARG A 361 12.51 10.88 11.59
C ARG A 361 13.04 12.06 10.78
N TYR A 362 12.17 12.86 10.20
CA TYR A 362 12.50 13.95 9.29
C TYR A 362 11.54 15.11 9.47
N ALA A 363 11.89 16.27 8.93
CA ALA A 363 11.11 17.49 9.07
C ALA A 363 9.74 17.38 8.38
N SER A 364 8.77 18.15 8.87
CA SER A 364 7.48 18.30 8.20
C SER A 364 7.66 18.86 6.78
N CYS A 365 6.85 18.37 5.84
CA CYS A 365 6.88 18.78 4.43
C CYS A 365 8.19 18.44 3.69
N ASP A 366 8.80 17.30 4.00
CA ASP A 366 9.98 16.80 3.27
C ASP A 366 9.66 16.64 1.76
N PRO A 367 10.45 17.25 0.85
CA PRO A 367 10.25 17.11 -0.59
C PRO A 367 10.35 15.67 -1.09
N ILE A 368 11.21 14.84 -0.50
CA ILE A 368 11.38 13.42 -0.88
C ILE A 368 10.16 12.62 -0.45
N GLU A 369 9.64 12.88 0.76
CA GLU A 369 8.39 12.25 1.21
C GLU A 369 7.23 12.65 0.28
N SER A 370 7.08 13.93 -0.04
CA SER A 370 6.00 14.39 -0.93
C SER A 370 6.13 13.79 -2.33
N TRP A 371 7.34 13.70 -2.86
CA TRP A 371 7.62 13.04 -4.13
C TRP A 371 7.24 11.55 -4.08
N LEU A 372 7.64 10.83 -3.03
CA LEU A 372 7.35 9.42 -2.86
C LEU A 372 5.84 9.17 -2.71
N GLY A 373 5.15 10.02 -1.94
CA GLY A 373 3.70 9.99 -1.77
C GLY A 373 2.95 10.20 -3.09
N GLY A 374 3.42 11.13 -3.92
CA GLY A 374 2.90 11.37 -5.27
C GLY A 374 3.16 10.20 -6.22
N LEU A 375 4.42 9.72 -6.29
CA LEU A 375 4.83 8.61 -7.14
C LEU A 375 4.06 7.32 -6.82
N LEU A 376 3.89 7.01 -5.55
CA LEU A 376 3.19 5.79 -5.09
C LEU A 376 1.68 6.00 -4.93
N CYS A 377 1.18 7.21 -5.18
CA CYS A 377 -0.22 7.61 -5.01
C CYS A 377 -0.79 7.25 -3.62
N LEU A 378 0.00 7.48 -2.56
CA LEU A 378 -0.39 7.17 -1.17
C LEU A 378 -1.37 8.23 -0.60
N ASP A 379 -1.41 9.42 -1.20
CA ASP A 379 -2.26 10.53 -0.79
C ASP A 379 -3.70 10.36 -1.27
N ILE A 380 -4.46 9.56 -0.52
CA ILE A 380 -5.85 9.18 -0.84
C ILE A 380 -6.86 10.23 -0.34
N THR A 381 -6.48 11.03 0.66
CA THR A 381 -7.34 11.97 1.39
C THR A 381 -7.94 13.06 0.51
N ASN A 382 -7.12 13.58 -0.40
CA ASN A 382 -7.42 14.75 -1.22
C ASN A 382 -7.90 14.35 -2.62
N SER A 383 -7.75 13.08 -2.98
CA SER A 383 -7.92 12.56 -4.33
C SER A 383 -9.24 11.79 -4.54
N ILE A 384 -10.05 11.59 -3.50
CA ILE A 384 -11.44 11.13 -3.66
C ILE A 384 -12.31 12.38 -3.92
N PRO A 385 -12.75 12.64 -5.17
CA PRO A 385 -13.58 13.80 -5.47
C PRO A 385 -14.93 13.68 -4.74
N LYS A 386 -15.40 14.79 -4.16
CA LYS A 386 -16.77 14.87 -3.68
C LYS A 386 -17.68 14.89 -4.91
N LEU A 387 -18.45 13.82 -5.10
CA LEU A 387 -19.36 13.70 -6.24
C LEU A 387 -20.41 14.82 -6.20
N ASN A 388 -20.46 15.63 -7.27
CA ASN A 388 -21.46 16.66 -7.47
C ASN A 388 -22.76 16.04 -8.03
N GLY A 389 -23.42 15.25 -7.19
CA GLY A 389 -24.59 14.47 -7.58
C GLY A 389 -24.24 13.08 -8.14
N LEU A 390 -25.21 12.17 -8.04
CA LEU A 390 -25.07 10.78 -8.45
C LEU A 390 -26.01 10.55 -9.64
N PRO A 391 -25.50 10.39 -10.87
CA PRO A 391 -26.33 10.15 -12.06
C PRO A 391 -26.98 8.77 -12.00
N ALA A 392 -28.05 8.55 -12.77
CA ALA A 392 -28.65 7.22 -12.83
C ALA A 392 -27.62 6.21 -13.40
N PRO A 393 -27.52 4.98 -12.86
CA PRO A 393 -26.57 3.98 -13.37
C PRO A 393 -26.72 3.70 -14.86
N SER A 394 -27.92 3.86 -15.43
CA SER A 394 -28.21 3.65 -16.85
C SER A 394 -27.61 4.71 -17.78
N GLU A 395 -27.26 5.88 -17.26
CA GLU A 395 -26.66 6.99 -18.02
C GLU A 395 -25.12 6.94 -17.97
N CYS A 396 -24.56 5.98 -17.24
CA CYS A 396 -23.13 5.83 -17.07
C CYS A 396 -22.58 4.84 -18.09
N ASP A 397 -21.53 5.25 -18.78
CA ASP A 397 -20.82 4.42 -19.76
C ASP A 397 -19.47 3.95 -19.21
N LEU A 398 -19.06 2.79 -19.70
CA LEU A 398 -17.79 2.17 -19.35
C LEU A 398 -16.76 2.51 -20.43
N TYR A 399 -15.57 2.95 -20.01
CA TYR A 399 -14.46 3.35 -20.88
C TYR A 399 -13.24 2.45 -20.63
N TYR A 400 -12.50 2.17 -21.69
CA TYR A 400 -11.19 1.53 -21.61
C TYR A 400 -10.12 2.58 -21.33
N VAL A 401 -9.24 2.33 -20.36
CA VAL A 401 -8.13 3.24 -20.04
C VAL A 401 -6.87 2.78 -20.74
N ASN A 402 -6.29 3.66 -21.55
CA ASN A 402 -4.98 3.40 -22.14
C ASN A 402 -3.88 3.60 -21.09
N ARG A 403 -3.10 2.54 -20.86
CA ARG A 403 -2.07 2.49 -19.81
C ARG A 403 -0.83 3.30 -20.19
N ASP A 404 -0.45 3.35 -21.46
CA ASP A 404 0.72 4.10 -21.92
C ASP A 404 0.54 5.61 -21.64
N THR A 405 -0.68 6.11 -21.86
CA THR A 405 -1.06 7.50 -21.57
C THR A 405 -1.32 7.77 -20.10
N LEU A 406 -1.77 6.77 -19.36
CA LEU A 406 -2.03 6.88 -17.92
C LEU A 406 -0.71 7.05 -17.16
N PHE A 407 0.31 6.30 -17.56
CA PHE A 407 1.63 6.30 -16.91
C PHE A 407 2.66 7.24 -17.57
N SER A 408 2.24 8.12 -18.50
CA SER A 408 3.12 9.07 -19.19
C SER A 408 3.62 10.24 -18.33
N TYR A 409 3.20 10.32 -17.06
CA TYR A 409 3.52 11.40 -16.12
C TYR A 409 3.07 12.80 -16.57
N HIS A 410 1.99 12.89 -17.35
CA HIS A 410 1.30 14.15 -17.62
C HIS A 410 0.48 14.60 -16.39
N LYS A 411 0.31 15.91 -16.18
CA LYS A 411 -0.39 16.46 -15.00
C LYS A 411 -1.82 15.92 -14.83
N ASP A 412 -2.58 15.87 -15.91
CA ASP A 412 -3.97 15.39 -15.89
C ASP A 412 -4.04 13.85 -15.77
N SER A 413 -3.12 13.13 -16.41
CA SER A 413 -3.00 11.67 -16.28
C SER A 413 -2.65 11.27 -14.85
N GLU A 414 -1.75 12.02 -14.21
CA GLU A 414 -1.33 11.79 -12.83
C GLU A 414 -2.47 12.06 -11.85
N LEU A 415 -3.24 13.14 -12.04
CA LEU A 415 -4.45 13.40 -11.25
C LEU A 415 -5.50 12.29 -11.45
N PHE A 416 -5.69 11.81 -12.68
CA PHE A 416 -6.60 10.71 -12.98
C PHE A 416 -6.14 9.39 -12.33
N LEU A 417 -4.84 9.07 -12.41
CA LEU A 417 -4.22 7.91 -11.78
C LEU A 417 -4.37 7.95 -10.26
N GLN A 418 -4.15 9.12 -9.64
CA GLN A 418 -4.36 9.32 -8.21
C GLN A 418 -5.81 9.08 -7.80
N ARG A 419 -6.79 9.61 -8.55
CA ARG A 419 -8.22 9.34 -8.32
C ARG A 419 -8.56 7.85 -8.43
N MET A 420 -8.00 7.18 -9.44
CA MET A 420 -8.22 5.75 -9.66
C MET A 420 -7.62 4.90 -8.54
N MET A 421 -6.39 5.19 -8.13
CA MET A 421 -5.71 4.49 -7.04
C MET A 421 -6.37 4.75 -5.69
N ALA A 422 -6.81 5.98 -5.44
CA ALA A 422 -7.60 6.33 -4.27
C ALA A 422 -8.87 5.47 -4.15
N LEU A 423 -9.54 5.21 -5.28
CA LEU A 423 -10.73 4.35 -5.32
C LEU A 423 -10.40 2.89 -4.99
N TYR A 424 -9.29 2.35 -5.53
CA TYR A 424 -8.83 1.01 -5.21
C TYR A 424 -8.53 0.88 -3.71
N VAL A 425 -7.79 1.84 -3.14
CA VAL A 425 -7.46 1.80 -1.73
C VAL A 425 -8.69 1.96 -0.84
N ALA A 426 -9.68 2.73 -1.27
CA ALA A 426 -10.95 2.86 -0.58
C ALA A 426 -11.84 1.62 -0.67
N SER A 427 -11.73 0.80 -1.72
CA SER A 427 -12.63 -0.36 -1.92
C SER A 427 -12.07 -1.65 -1.36
N HIS A 428 -10.75 -1.83 -1.38
CA HIS A 428 -10.10 -3.08 -0.99
C HIS A 428 -9.54 -3.06 0.43
N TYR A 429 -9.67 -4.20 1.12
CA TYR A 429 -9.21 -4.38 2.50
C TYR A 429 -7.69 -4.30 2.64
N LYS A 430 -6.97 -4.94 1.69
CA LYS A 430 -5.52 -4.95 1.64
C LYS A 430 -5.03 -4.52 0.26
N ASN A 431 -4.15 -3.53 0.23
CA ASN A 431 -3.47 -3.08 -0.98
C ASN A 431 -1.96 -3.13 -0.80
N SER A 432 -1.20 -3.11 -1.87
CA SER A 432 0.25 -2.98 -1.82
C SER A 432 0.69 -1.97 -2.88
N PRO A 433 1.70 -1.13 -2.64
CA PRO A 433 2.25 -0.27 -3.69
C PRO A 433 2.74 -1.07 -4.91
N ASN A 434 3.11 -2.34 -4.73
CA ASN A 434 3.49 -3.21 -5.84
C ASN A 434 2.33 -3.46 -6.82
N ASP A 435 1.09 -3.26 -6.40
CA ASP A 435 -0.08 -3.36 -7.28
C ASP A 435 -0.05 -2.29 -8.38
N LEU A 436 0.55 -1.13 -8.11
CA LEU A 436 0.73 -0.05 -9.09
C LEU A 436 1.66 -0.50 -10.22
N GLN A 437 2.77 -1.15 -9.87
CA GLN A 437 3.72 -1.72 -10.83
C GLN A 437 3.10 -2.89 -11.61
N LEU A 438 2.33 -3.76 -10.94
CA LEU A 438 1.58 -4.83 -11.61
C LEU A 438 0.60 -4.24 -12.65
N MET A 439 -0.13 -3.20 -12.29
CA MET A 439 -1.08 -2.54 -13.18
C MET A 439 -0.40 -1.84 -14.37
N ALA A 440 0.80 -1.30 -14.15
CA ALA A 440 1.57 -0.61 -15.17
C ALA A 440 2.22 -1.58 -16.16
N ASP A 441 2.97 -2.55 -15.67
CA ASP A 441 3.94 -3.29 -16.49
C ASP A 441 3.37 -4.62 -17.01
N ALA A 442 2.41 -5.23 -16.32
CA ALA A 442 1.96 -6.58 -16.68
C ALA A 442 1.04 -6.55 -17.93
N PRO A 443 1.42 -7.22 -19.03
CA PRO A 443 0.77 -7.05 -20.34
C PRO A 443 -0.70 -7.49 -20.34
N ALA A 444 -1.01 -8.59 -19.66
CA ALA A 444 -2.35 -9.18 -19.60
C ALA A 444 -3.40 -8.33 -18.88
N HIS A 445 -3.00 -7.25 -18.19
CA HIS A 445 -3.92 -6.43 -17.43
C HIS A 445 -4.63 -5.36 -18.28
N HIS A 446 -5.93 -5.23 -18.10
CA HIS A 446 -6.73 -4.16 -18.69
C HIS A 446 -7.49 -3.40 -17.60
N LEU A 447 -7.70 -2.11 -17.85
CA LEU A 447 -8.35 -1.20 -16.94
C LEU A 447 -9.59 -0.61 -17.59
N PHE A 448 -10.70 -0.67 -16.86
CA PHE A 448 -11.97 -0.10 -17.27
C PHE A 448 -12.49 0.84 -16.19
N VAL A 449 -13.05 1.97 -16.60
CA VAL A 449 -13.60 2.99 -15.69
C VAL A 449 -15.02 3.32 -16.08
N LEU A 450 -15.92 3.32 -15.11
CA LEU A 450 -17.29 3.78 -15.26
C LEU A 450 -17.35 5.26 -14.92
N LEU A 451 -17.75 6.07 -15.90
CA LEU A 451 -17.83 7.52 -15.78
C LEU A 451 -19.29 7.94 -15.82
N GLY A 452 -19.62 9.02 -15.11
CA GLY A 452 -20.89 9.71 -15.30
C GLY A 452 -20.94 10.42 -16.65
N PRO A 453 -22.12 10.92 -17.07
CA PRO A 453 -22.25 11.68 -18.31
C PRO A 453 -21.32 12.89 -18.29
N VAL A 454 -20.44 12.97 -19.28
CA VAL A 454 -19.42 14.02 -19.37
C VAL A 454 -19.99 15.20 -20.13
N ASP A 455 -19.98 16.37 -19.51
CA ASP A 455 -20.32 17.63 -20.16
C ASP A 455 -19.06 18.16 -20.86
N GLU A 456 -18.95 17.91 -22.17
CA GLU A 456 -17.80 18.30 -23.00
C GLU A 456 -17.48 19.80 -22.90
N SER A 457 -18.47 20.63 -22.56
CA SER A 457 -18.31 22.08 -22.42
C SER A 457 -17.44 22.51 -21.23
N LYS A 458 -17.31 21.68 -20.19
CA LYS A 458 -16.67 22.06 -18.92
C LYS A 458 -15.17 21.80 -18.86
N ASN A 459 -14.58 21.10 -19.82
CA ASN A 459 -13.16 20.73 -19.86
C ASN A 459 -12.58 20.32 -18.48
N GLN A 460 -13.37 19.56 -17.72
CA GLN A 460 -13.02 19.03 -16.41
C GLN A 460 -12.85 17.52 -16.51
N LEU A 461 -11.89 16.98 -15.76
CA LEU A 461 -11.70 15.54 -15.65
C LEU A 461 -12.96 14.89 -15.07
N PRO A 462 -13.52 13.86 -15.74
CA PRO A 462 -14.73 13.21 -15.29
C PRO A 462 -14.53 12.51 -13.95
N ASP A 463 -15.60 12.45 -13.16
CA ASP A 463 -15.60 11.74 -11.89
C ASP A 463 -15.67 10.22 -12.13
N ILE A 464 -14.76 9.49 -11.48
CA ILE A 464 -14.67 8.04 -11.57
C ILE A 464 -15.62 7.41 -10.56
N LEU A 465 -16.68 6.76 -11.04
CA LEU A 465 -17.70 6.13 -10.20
C LEU A 465 -17.33 4.69 -9.82
N CYS A 466 -16.78 3.94 -10.78
CA CYS A 466 -16.33 2.57 -10.60
C CYS A 466 -15.08 2.31 -11.44
N VAL A 467 -14.17 1.46 -10.95
CA VAL A 467 -12.99 0.99 -11.69
C VAL A 467 -12.98 -0.53 -11.66
N ILE A 468 -12.69 -1.16 -12.79
CA ILE A 468 -12.53 -2.61 -12.92
C ILE A 468 -11.13 -2.90 -13.48
N GLN A 469 -10.40 -3.76 -12.79
CA GLN A 469 -9.14 -4.35 -13.27
C GLN A 469 -9.42 -5.77 -13.76
N VAL A 470 -9.08 -6.04 -15.01
CA VAL A 470 -9.19 -7.36 -15.63
C VAL A 470 -7.79 -7.87 -15.95
N SER A 471 -7.57 -9.18 -15.84
CA SER A 471 -6.40 -9.89 -16.34
C SER A 471 -6.86 -10.90 -17.37
N LEU A 472 -6.29 -10.89 -18.56
CA LEU A 472 -6.45 -11.99 -19.51
C LEU A 472 -5.68 -13.20 -18.97
N GLU A 473 -6.30 -14.38 -19.01
CA GLU A 473 -5.72 -15.64 -18.53
C GLU A 473 -5.98 -16.78 -19.52
N GLY A 474 -5.07 -17.75 -19.56
CA GLY A 474 -5.20 -18.98 -20.34
C GLY A 474 -4.39 -18.99 -21.64
N GLN A 475 -4.85 -19.78 -22.62
CA GLN A 475 -4.08 -20.18 -23.81
C GLN A 475 -2.77 -20.92 -23.45
N ILE A 476 -2.80 -21.68 -22.35
CA ILE A 476 -1.65 -22.44 -21.85
C ILE A 476 -1.52 -23.73 -22.66
N SER A 477 -0.29 -24.11 -23.02
CA SER A 477 -0.11 -25.35 -23.76
C SER A 477 -0.43 -26.59 -22.90
N ARG A 478 -1.00 -27.63 -23.52
CA ARG A 478 -1.28 -28.89 -22.82
C ARG A 478 -0.02 -29.52 -22.22
N LYS A 479 1.15 -29.30 -22.83
CA LYS A 479 2.43 -29.78 -22.31
C LYS A 479 2.76 -29.12 -20.96
N SER A 480 2.60 -27.80 -20.87
CA SER A 480 2.76 -27.05 -19.61
C SER A 480 1.75 -27.50 -18.56
N ALA A 481 0.49 -27.73 -18.95
CA ALA A 481 -0.56 -28.23 -18.04
C ALA A 481 -0.22 -29.60 -17.44
N ILE A 482 0.20 -30.56 -18.27
CA ILE A 482 0.61 -31.90 -17.81
C ILE A 482 1.84 -31.83 -16.90
N LYS A 483 2.82 -30.98 -17.26
CA LYS A 483 4.03 -30.80 -16.46
C LYS A 483 3.72 -30.18 -15.08
N SER A 484 2.82 -29.21 -15.02
CA SER A 484 2.41 -28.62 -13.73
C SER A 484 1.72 -29.67 -12.84
N LEU A 485 0.91 -30.55 -13.42
CA LEU A 485 0.26 -31.65 -12.71
C LEU A 485 1.28 -32.67 -12.18
N SER A 486 2.34 -32.98 -12.96
CA SER A 486 3.39 -33.92 -12.54
C SER A 486 4.33 -33.34 -11.50
N ASP A 487 4.73 -32.07 -11.67
CA ASP A 487 5.76 -31.42 -10.86
C ASP A 487 5.18 -30.79 -9.58
N GLY A 488 3.85 -30.66 -9.49
CA GLY A 488 3.16 -30.00 -8.37
C GLY A 488 3.49 -28.51 -8.24
N HIS A 489 4.13 -27.92 -9.25
CA HIS A 489 4.53 -26.52 -9.27
C HIS A 489 3.55 -25.71 -10.12
N GLN A 490 2.98 -24.66 -9.53
CA GLN A 490 2.14 -23.69 -10.21
C GLN A 490 2.96 -22.43 -10.53
N PRO A 491 3.17 -22.11 -11.82
CA PRO A 491 3.77 -20.85 -12.24
C PRO A 491 3.00 -19.64 -11.70
N PHE A 492 3.67 -18.48 -11.65
CA PHE A 492 3.00 -17.21 -11.34
C PHE A 492 2.12 -16.78 -12.52
N GLY A 493 0.98 -16.13 -12.23
CA GLY A 493 -0.03 -15.78 -13.24
C GLY A 493 -1.11 -16.87 -13.41
N ASP A 494 -2.02 -16.66 -14.36
CA ASP A 494 -3.05 -17.62 -14.79
C ASP A 494 -3.72 -18.42 -13.66
N GLN A 495 -4.19 -17.72 -12.63
CA GLN A 495 -4.60 -18.38 -11.39
C GLN A 495 -5.79 -19.32 -11.60
N ILE A 496 -6.75 -18.93 -12.44
CA ILE A 496 -7.94 -19.76 -12.67
C ILE A 496 -7.57 -21.04 -13.44
N PRO A 497 -6.88 -20.98 -14.61
CA PRO A 497 -6.40 -22.17 -15.30
C PRO A 497 -5.64 -23.16 -14.42
N TRP A 498 -4.68 -22.68 -13.63
CA TRP A 498 -3.86 -23.56 -12.78
C TRP A 498 -4.67 -24.21 -11.66
N LYS A 499 -5.58 -23.47 -11.02
CA LYS A 499 -6.46 -24.03 -9.98
C LYS A 499 -7.47 -25.01 -10.53
N PHE A 500 -8.01 -24.75 -11.71
CA PHE A 500 -8.92 -25.68 -12.37
C PHE A 500 -8.21 -26.98 -12.76
N CYS A 501 -7.01 -26.88 -13.33
CA CYS A 501 -6.15 -28.03 -13.65
C CYS A 501 -5.83 -28.87 -12.40
N GLU A 502 -5.48 -28.22 -11.27
CA GLU A 502 -5.15 -28.90 -10.02
C GLU A 502 -6.35 -29.66 -9.42
N GLN A 503 -7.53 -29.03 -9.38
CA GLN A 503 -8.69 -29.59 -8.69
C GLN A 503 -9.45 -30.63 -9.52
N PHE A 504 -9.62 -30.38 -10.82
CA PHE A 504 -10.39 -31.24 -11.72
C PHE A 504 -9.51 -32.16 -12.57
N GLN A 505 -8.18 -32.04 -12.47
CA GLN A 505 -7.21 -32.80 -13.29
C GLN A 505 -7.48 -32.64 -14.80
N ASP A 506 -8.05 -31.51 -15.21
CA ASP A 506 -8.38 -31.23 -16.60
C ASP A 506 -7.24 -30.47 -17.30
N THR A 507 -6.82 -31.01 -18.44
CA THR A 507 -5.78 -30.44 -19.31
C THR A 507 -6.35 -29.64 -20.48
N VAL A 508 -7.68 -29.68 -20.69
CA VAL A 508 -8.36 -28.95 -21.75
C VAL A 508 -8.64 -27.52 -21.31
N PHE A 509 -9.20 -27.31 -20.12
CA PHE A 509 -9.56 -25.98 -19.66
C PHE A 509 -8.41 -24.93 -19.71
N PRO A 510 -7.15 -25.24 -19.33
CA PRO A 510 -6.06 -24.27 -19.44
C PRO A 510 -5.78 -23.76 -20.86
N THR A 511 -6.17 -24.52 -21.89
CA THR A 511 -6.04 -24.09 -23.29
C THR A 511 -7.06 -23.02 -23.70
N LEU A 512 -8.14 -22.87 -22.93
CA LEU A 512 -9.15 -21.85 -23.18
C LEU A 512 -8.63 -20.47 -22.79
N SER A 513 -9.02 -19.45 -23.56
CA SER A 513 -8.78 -18.04 -23.22
C SER A 513 -9.93 -17.50 -22.40
N GLY A 514 -9.64 -16.77 -21.32
CA GLY A 514 -10.64 -16.07 -20.54
C GLY A 514 -10.09 -14.83 -19.85
N ALA A 515 -10.94 -14.18 -19.07
CA ALA A 515 -10.58 -13.01 -18.30
C ALA A 515 -10.91 -13.21 -16.83
N ARG A 516 -9.99 -12.80 -15.96
CA ARG A 516 -10.22 -12.69 -14.52
C ARG A 516 -10.43 -11.24 -14.14
N ILE A 517 -11.57 -10.92 -13.54
CA ILE A 517 -11.75 -9.66 -12.82
C ILE A 517 -10.92 -9.77 -11.53
N VAL A 518 -9.82 -9.04 -11.48
CA VAL A 518 -8.88 -9.01 -10.35
C VAL A 518 -9.42 -8.08 -9.26
N ARG A 519 -9.94 -6.91 -9.65
CA ARG A 519 -10.44 -5.88 -8.74
C ARG A 519 -11.66 -5.18 -9.31
N ILE A 520 -12.60 -4.87 -8.41
CA ILE A 520 -13.71 -3.96 -8.66
C ILE A 520 -13.76 -2.96 -7.49
N ALA A 521 -13.70 -1.68 -7.83
CA ALA A 521 -13.68 -0.60 -6.86
C ALA A 521 -14.80 0.39 -7.19
N THR A 522 -15.71 0.59 -6.24
CA THR A 522 -16.82 1.54 -6.38
C THR A 522 -16.65 2.67 -5.39
N HIS A 523 -17.02 3.89 -5.78
CA HIS A 523 -16.95 5.03 -4.89
C HIS A 523 -17.70 4.79 -3.56
N PRO A 524 -17.09 5.06 -2.38
CA PRO A 524 -17.71 4.78 -1.07
C PRO A 524 -19.09 5.42 -0.89
N SER A 525 -19.26 6.66 -1.34
CA SER A 525 -20.55 7.37 -1.29
C SER A 525 -21.57 6.84 -2.31
N ALA A 526 -21.14 6.03 -3.27
CA ALA A 526 -21.96 5.47 -4.33
C ALA A 526 -22.29 3.97 -4.11
N MET A 527 -21.94 3.43 -2.93
CA MET A 527 -22.25 2.05 -2.57
C MET A 527 -23.77 1.83 -2.50
N LYS A 528 -24.21 0.63 -2.88
CA LYS A 528 -25.63 0.18 -2.90
C LYS A 528 -26.55 0.83 -3.94
N ILE A 529 -26.07 1.76 -4.77
CA ILE A 529 -26.86 2.37 -5.86
C ILE A 529 -26.88 1.47 -7.11
N GLY A 530 -25.81 0.68 -7.33
CA GLY A 530 -25.75 -0.32 -8.41
C GLY A 530 -24.70 -0.06 -9.48
N TYR A 531 -23.84 0.96 -9.37
CA TYR A 531 -22.78 1.22 -10.37
C TYR A 531 -21.85 0.03 -10.61
N GLY A 532 -21.47 -0.70 -9.56
CA GLY A 532 -20.68 -1.93 -9.74
C GLY A 532 -21.42 -3.02 -10.51
N SER A 533 -22.75 -3.08 -10.40
CA SER A 533 -23.56 -4.02 -11.19
C SER A 533 -23.61 -3.61 -12.65
N GLN A 534 -23.82 -2.31 -12.91
CA GLN A 534 -23.80 -1.76 -14.27
C GLN A 534 -22.43 -1.99 -14.94
N ALA A 535 -21.34 -1.74 -14.23
CA ALA A 535 -19.99 -1.89 -14.77
C ALA A 535 -19.68 -3.34 -15.15
N VAL A 536 -20.09 -4.32 -14.32
CA VAL A 536 -19.93 -5.76 -14.65
C VAL A 536 -20.81 -6.14 -15.85
N GLU A 537 -22.06 -5.66 -15.89
CA GLU A 537 -22.97 -5.96 -17.00
C GLU A 537 -22.45 -5.41 -18.34
N LEU A 538 -22.00 -4.15 -18.38
CA LEU A 538 -21.40 -3.55 -19.56
C LEU A 538 -20.12 -4.29 -19.99
N LEU A 539 -19.29 -4.70 -19.03
CA LEU A 539 -18.09 -5.47 -19.31
C LEU A 539 -18.41 -6.85 -19.91
N THR A 540 -19.41 -7.56 -19.37
CA THR A 540 -19.84 -8.85 -19.91
C THR A 540 -20.37 -8.70 -21.33
N ARG A 541 -21.23 -7.70 -21.57
CA ARG A 541 -21.75 -7.41 -22.92
C ARG A 541 -20.64 -7.03 -23.90
N TYR A 542 -19.59 -6.36 -23.43
CA TYR A 542 -18.38 -6.03 -24.20
C TYR A 542 -17.66 -7.29 -24.67
N TYR A 543 -17.31 -8.20 -23.77
CA TYR A 543 -16.61 -9.43 -24.14
C TYR A 543 -17.49 -10.45 -24.88
N GLU A 544 -18.82 -10.37 -24.76
CA GLU A 544 -19.75 -11.13 -25.61
C GLU A 544 -19.87 -10.58 -27.04
N GLY A 545 -19.27 -9.42 -27.33
CA GLY A 545 -19.27 -8.81 -28.67
C GLY A 545 -20.54 -8.03 -29.03
N GLN A 546 -21.39 -7.69 -28.04
CA GLN A 546 -22.66 -6.99 -28.28
C GLN A 546 -22.49 -5.51 -28.70
N PHE A 547 -21.28 -4.95 -28.55
CA PHE A 547 -20.96 -3.56 -28.90
C PHE A 547 -20.21 -3.42 -30.23
N ALA A 548 -19.87 -4.53 -30.90
CA ALA A 548 -19.16 -4.47 -32.17
C ALA A 548 -20.09 -3.92 -33.28
N PRO A 549 -19.67 -2.90 -34.05
CA PRO A 549 -20.41 -2.49 -35.24
C PRO A 549 -20.53 -3.67 -36.20
N ILE A 550 -21.75 -3.90 -36.68
CA ILE A 550 -22.03 -4.84 -37.77
C ILE A 550 -21.39 -4.22 -39.02
N SER A 551 -20.58 -5.01 -39.72
CA SER A 551 -19.84 -4.71 -40.96
C SER A 551 -18.64 -3.77 -40.84
N GLU A 552 -17.44 -4.35 -40.89
CA GLU A 552 -16.43 -4.08 -41.93
C GLU A 552 -15.38 -5.20 -41.90
N MET A 553 -15.02 -5.67 -43.09
CA MET A 553 -14.20 -6.86 -43.37
C MET A 553 -12.83 -6.85 -42.65
N ASP A 554 -12.23 -8.02 -42.51
CA ASP A 554 -10.91 -8.26 -41.91
C ASP A 554 -9.85 -7.26 -42.42
N VAL A 555 -9.63 -6.19 -41.65
CA VAL A 555 -8.43 -5.37 -41.74
C VAL A 555 -7.52 -5.90 -40.65
N GLU A 556 -6.41 -6.50 -41.08
CA GLU A 556 -5.31 -6.90 -40.20
C GLU A 556 -4.94 -5.74 -39.28
N ASP A 557 -4.74 -6.03 -37.99
CA ASP A 557 -4.27 -5.06 -37.02
C ASP A 557 -2.99 -4.41 -37.57
N VAL A 558 -3.07 -3.13 -37.93
CA VAL A 558 -1.89 -2.34 -38.25
C VAL A 558 -1.14 -2.20 -36.94
N GLU A 559 -0.18 -3.09 -36.71
CA GLU A 559 0.88 -2.87 -35.74
C GLU A 559 1.47 -1.49 -36.04
N MET A 560 1.14 -0.50 -35.21
CA MET A 560 1.90 0.74 -35.21
C MET A 560 3.36 0.33 -35.00
N PRO A 561 4.30 0.75 -35.88
CA PRO A 561 5.69 0.41 -35.68
C PRO A 561 6.07 0.93 -34.31
N ALA A 562 6.44 0.03 -33.41
CA ALA A 562 7.15 0.41 -32.21
C ALA A 562 8.40 1.13 -32.69
N VAL A 563 8.37 2.47 -32.70
CA VAL A 563 9.55 3.29 -32.94
C VAL A 563 10.57 2.76 -31.94
N SER A 564 11.62 2.11 -32.44
CA SER A 564 12.61 1.46 -31.60
C SER A 564 13.29 2.57 -30.79
N VAL A 565 12.84 2.74 -29.55
CA VAL A 565 13.43 3.70 -28.59
C VAL A 565 14.95 3.48 -28.50
N MET A 566 15.39 2.24 -28.77
CA MET A 566 16.80 1.85 -28.87
C MET A 566 17.60 2.56 -29.98
N GLU A 567 17.02 2.85 -31.16
CA GLU A 567 17.75 3.51 -32.25
C GLU A 567 17.95 5.02 -31.99
N ALA A 568 17.04 5.65 -31.25
CA ALA A 568 17.17 7.04 -30.81
C ALA A 568 18.13 7.17 -29.61
N ALA A 569 18.09 6.20 -28.67
CA ALA A 569 18.95 6.16 -27.49
C ALA A 569 20.45 6.01 -27.81
N GLN A 570 20.80 5.34 -28.92
CA GLN A 570 22.20 5.12 -29.31
C GLN A 570 22.90 6.38 -29.86
N LYS A 571 22.17 7.46 -30.16
CA LYS A 571 22.73 8.64 -30.85
C LYS A 571 23.02 9.84 -29.93
N VAL A 572 22.69 9.77 -28.64
CA VAL A 572 22.79 10.92 -27.71
C VAL A 572 23.65 10.54 -26.51
N SER A 573 24.61 11.40 -26.16
CA SER A 573 25.45 11.26 -24.96
C SER A 573 24.68 11.67 -23.70
N LEU A 574 24.96 11.02 -22.56
CA LEU A 574 24.30 11.29 -21.27
C LEU A 574 24.30 12.77 -20.85
N LEU A 575 25.35 13.52 -21.22
CA LEU A 575 25.51 14.94 -20.88
C LEU A 575 24.64 15.89 -21.72
N GLU A 576 24.03 15.40 -22.81
CA GLU A 576 23.19 16.18 -23.72
C GLU A 576 21.73 15.71 -23.72
N GLU A 577 21.43 14.60 -23.03
CA GLU A 577 20.13 13.96 -23.02
C GLU A 577 19.10 14.79 -22.23
N ASN A 578 17.97 15.11 -22.88
CA ASN A 578 16.84 15.80 -22.27
C ASN A 578 15.61 14.90 -22.29
N ILE A 579 15.25 14.40 -21.12
CA ILE A 579 14.12 13.48 -20.95
C ILE A 579 12.81 14.26 -20.97
N LYS A 580 11.93 13.93 -21.92
CA LYS A 580 10.60 14.53 -22.08
C LYS A 580 9.53 13.45 -22.19
N PRO A 581 8.28 13.74 -21.76
CA PRO A 581 7.14 12.87 -22.03
C PRO A 581 6.97 12.63 -23.52
N ARG A 582 6.46 11.45 -23.90
CA ARG A 582 6.17 11.10 -25.30
C ARG A 582 5.13 12.05 -25.89
N THR A 583 5.33 12.48 -27.13
CA THR A 583 4.46 13.46 -27.81
C THR A 583 3.30 12.82 -28.57
N ASP A 584 3.47 11.62 -29.11
CA ASP A 584 2.46 10.91 -29.92
C ASP A 584 1.76 9.84 -29.09
N LEU A 585 1.02 10.28 -28.08
CA LEU A 585 0.28 9.39 -27.19
C LEU A 585 -1.18 9.25 -27.63
N PRO A 586 -1.76 8.03 -27.58
CA PRO A 586 -3.19 7.82 -27.86
C PRO A 586 -4.08 8.55 -26.85
N HIS A 587 -5.40 8.51 -27.05
CA HIS A 587 -6.33 9.08 -26.06
C HIS A 587 -6.33 8.25 -24.76
N LEU A 588 -6.39 8.94 -23.61
CA LEU A 588 -6.41 8.32 -22.29
C LEU A 588 -7.62 7.40 -22.08
N LEU A 589 -8.78 7.87 -22.55
CA LEU A 589 -10.06 7.17 -22.45
C LEU A 589 -10.50 6.80 -23.87
N VAL A 590 -10.79 5.52 -24.07
CA VAL A 590 -11.33 4.99 -25.33
C VAL A 590 -12.71 4.42 -25.04
N HIS A 591 -13.68 4.81 -25.85
CA HIS A 591 -15.04 4.30 -25.67
C HIS A 591 -15.09 2.81 -26.07
N LEU A 592 -15.85 1.98 -25.36
CA LEU A 592 -15.90 0.52 -25.63
C LEU A 592 -16.42 0.16 -27.03
N ARG A 593 -17.14 1.07 -27.68
CA ARG A 593 -17.61 0.89 -29.08
C ARG A 593 -16.48 1.02 -30.11
N GLU A 594 -15.39 1.71 -29.76
CA GLU A 594 -14.27 1.98 -30.65
C GLU A 594 -13.20 0.88 -30.58
N ARG A 595 -13.15 0.13 -29.48
CA ARG A 595 -12.15 -0.93 -29.25
C ARG A 595 -12.77 -2.31 -29.44
N ARG A 596 -12.18 -3.13 -30.32
CA ARG A 596 -12.59 -4.55 -30.46
C ARG A 596 -12.19 -5.37 -29.23
N PRO A 597 -13.09 -6.19 -28.65
CA PRO A 597 -12.77 -7.08 -27.53
C PRO A 597 -11.98 -8.30 -27.98
N GLU A 598 -11.14 -8.83 -27.10
CA GLU A 598 -10.50 -10.12 -27.24
C GLU A 598 -11.55 -11.26 -27.20
N LYS A 599 -11.32 -12.34 -27.95
CA LYS A 599 -12.23 -13.51 -27.95
C LYS A 599 -12.04 -14.32 -26.67
N LEU A 600 -13.01 -14.23 -25.76
CA LEU A 600 -12.98 -14.93 -24.47
C LEU A 600 -14.01 -16.06 -24.41
N HIS A 601 -13.63 -17.17 -23.78
CA HIS A 601 -14.50 -18.30 -23.49
C HIS A 601 -15.16 -18.18 -22.12
N TYR A 602 -14.52 -17.44 -21.20
CA TYR A 602 -15.00 -17.29 -19.85
C TYR A 602 -14.62 -15.97 -19.20
N ILE A 603 -15.41 -15.59 -18.19
CA ILE A 603 -15.07 -14.52 -17.25
C ILE A 603 -15.12 -15.11 -15.85
N GLY A 604 -14.05 -14.94 -15.09
CA GLY A 604 -13.93 -15.41 -13.72
C GLY A 604 -13.61 -14.29 -12.74
N VAL A 605 -13.90 -14.53 -11.47
CA VAL A 605 -13.55 -13.62 -10.36
C VAL A 605 -12.86 -14.42 -9.26
N SER A 606 -11.98 -13.77 -8.50
CA SER A 606 -11.36 -14.35 -7.30
C SER A 606 -11.43 -13.34 -6.16
N PHE A 607 -12.06 -13.71 -5.05
CA PHE A 607 -12.21 -12.82 -3.90
C PHE A 607 -12.33 -13.59 -2.59
N GLY A 608 -11.98 -12.93 -1.47
CA GLY A 608 -12.19 -13.48 -0.13
C GLY A 608 -13.67 -13.54 0.23
N LEU A 609 -14.15 -14.72 0.62
CA LEU A 609 -15.57 -14.98 0.81
C LEU A 609 -16.20 -14.08 1.90
N THR A 610 -17.14 -13.24 1.48
CA THR A 610 -18.06 -12.51 2.37
C THR A 610 -19.48 -12.64 1.83
N LEU A 611 -20.48 -12.56 2.70
CA LEU A 611 -21.89 -12.71 2.31
C LEU A 611 -22.31 -11.65 1.28
N ASP A 612 -21.82 -10.42 1.42
CA ASP A 612 -22.15 -9.30 0.54
C ASP A 612 -21.57 -9.51 -0.87
N LEU A 613 -20.30 -9.92 -0.98
CA LEU A 613 -19.67 -10.21 -2.26
C LEU A 613 -20.27 -11.45 -2.91
N PHE A 614 -20.58 -12.50 -2.15
CA PHE A 614 -21.22 -13.70 -2.68
C PHE A 614 -22.61 -13.39 -3.28
N ARG A 615 -23.44 -12.60 -2.58
CA ARG A 615 -24.74 -12.14 -3.10
C ARG A 615 -24.58 -11.27 -4.34
N PHE A 616 -23.57 -10.39 -4.37
CA PHE A 616 -23.27 -9.55 -5.52
C PHE A 616 -22.99 -10.40 -6.77
N TRP A 617 -22.06 -11.36 -6.69
CA TRP A 617 -21.70 -12.19 -7.85
C TRP A 617 -22.79 -13.18 -8.24
N SER A 618 -23.52 -13.75 -7.27
CA SER A 618 -24.65 -14.64 -7.53
C SER A 618 -25.78 -13.93 -8.31
N LYS A 619 -26.04 -12.65 -8.02
CA LYS A 619 -27.00 -11.83 -8.77
C LYS A 619 -26.62 -11.70 -10.26
N HIS A 620 -25.33 -11.72 -10.56
CA HIS A 620 -24.78 -11.62 -11.92
C HIS A 620 -24.55 -12.98 -12.59
N LYS A 621 -25.18 -14.05 -12.10
CA LYS A 621 -25.11 -15.42 -12.66
C LYS A 621 -23.71 -16.05 -12.66
N PHE A 622 -22.79 -15.54 -11.84
CA PHE A 622 -21.51 -16.22 -11.64
C PHE A 622 -21.73 -17.43 -10.71
N ALA A 623 -21.26 -18.63 -11.10
CA ALA A 623 -21.34 -19.88 -10.33
C ALA A 623 -20.01 -20.26 -9.66
N PRO A 624 -20.00 -20.60 -8.35
CA PRO A 624 -18.77 -20.91 -7.63
C PRO A 624 -18.26 -22.31 -8.01
N PHE A 625 -16.96 -22.46 -8.29
CA PHE A 625 -16.38 -23.78 -8.60
C PHE A 625 -15.36 -24.28 -7.56
N TYR A 626 -14.70 -23.38 -6.82
CA TYR A 626 -13.72 -23.76 -5.80
C TYR A 626 -13.75 -22.79 -4.63
N ILE A 627 -13.67 -23.32 -3.41
CA ILE A 627 -13.52 -22.57 -2.16
C ILE A 627 -12.29 -23.14 -1.44
N GLY A 628 -11.25 -22.31 -1.26
CA GLY A 628 -10.04 -22.78 -0.57
C GLY A 628 -10.32 -23.15 0.89
N HIS A 629 -9.81 -24.28 1.38
CA HIS A 629 -10.04 -24.71 2.78
C HIS A 629 -9.13 -24.03 3.81
N ILE A 630 -8.06 -23.36 3.37
CA ILE A 630 -7.03 -22.80 4.27
C ILE A 630 -7.23 -21.28 4.41
N PRO A 631 -7.47 -20.78 5.63
CA PRO A 631 -7.51 -19.34 5.90
C PRO A 631 -6.11 -18.72 5.66
N VAL A 632 -6.07 -17.52 5.04
CA VAL A 632 -4.84 -16.89 4.51
C VAL A 632 -3.75 -16.69 5.57
N LYS A 633 -4.19 -16.49 6.81
CA LYS A 633 -3.54 -16.51 8.12
C LYS A 633 -4.67 -16.88 9.10
N MET A 634 -4.37 -17.25 10.34
CA MET A 634 -5.39 -17.62 11.36
C MET A 634 -6.57 -16.62 11.44
N ASP A 635 -6.37 -15.36 11.03
CA ASP A 635 -7.36 -14.29 11.11
C ASP A 635 -8.28 -14.08 9.89
N PHE A 636 -8.17 -14.81 8.77
CA PHE A 636 -8.93 -14.45 7.54
C PHE A 636 -9.88 -15.54 7.03
N PRO A 637 -11.04 -15.18 6.43
CA PRO A 637 -11.88 -16.15 5.73
C PRO A 637 -11.09 -16.85 4.60
N PRO A 638 -11.55 -18.04 4.17
CA PRO A 638 -10.86 -18.85 3.17
C PRO A 638 -10.46 -18.07 1.90
N LYS A 639 -9.25 -18.38 1.40
CA LYS A 639 -8.43 -17.58 0.47
C LYS A 639 -9.15 -17.03 -0.76
N SER A 640 -10.07 -17.76 -1.35
CA SER A 640 -10.66 -17.35 -2.62
C SER A 640 -11.83 -18.27 -2.97
N ILE A 641 -12.98 -17.68 -3.30
CA ILE A 641 -13.93 -18.35 -4.19
C ILE A 641 -13.56 -17.95 -5.61
N TYR A 642 -13.36 -18.95 -6.47
CA TYR A 642 -13.39 -18.71 -7.90
C TYR A 642 -14.80 -18.92 -8.41
N ILE A 643 -15.37 -17.86 -8.97
CA ILE A 643 -16.72 -17.88 -9.52
C ILE A 643 -16.63 -17.61 -11.02
N PHE A 644 -17.37 -18.38 -11.80
CA PHE A 644 -17.28 -18.44 -13.25
C PHE A 644 -18.59 -18.01 -13.90
N PHE A 645 -18.51 -17.18 -14.93
CA PHE A 645 -19.58 -16.95 -15.88
C PHE A 645 -19.16 -17.52 -17.25
N SER A 646 -19.92 -18.49 -17.73
CA SER A 646 -19.67 -19.19 -18.99
C SER A 646 -20.58 -18.62 -20.08
N SER A 647 -20.00 -18.18 -21.19
CA SER A 647 -20.74 -18.14 -22.46
C SER A 647 -21.00 -19.60 -22.91
N THR A 648 -21.93 -19.80 -23.83
CA THR A 648 -22.63 -21.07 -24.17
C THR A 648 -21.74 -22.31 -24.41
N VAL A 649 -20.43 -22.17 -24.56
CA VAL A 649 -19.47 -23.25 -24.87
C VAL A 649 -19.00 -24.02 -23.62
N CYS A 650 -18.80 -23.37 -22.46
CA CYS A 650 -18.28 -24.04 -21.25
C CYS A 650 -19.38 -24.73 -20.41
N CYS A 651 -20.66 -24.38 -20.57
CA CYS A 651 -21.76 -25.10 -19.90
C CYS A 651 -21.76 -26.60 -20.24
N ARG A 652 -21.35 -27.00 -21.46
CA ARG A 652 -21.24 -28.42 -21.85
C ARG A 652 -20.13 -29.20 -21.14
N LEU A 653 -19.11 -28.52 -20.59
CA LEU A 653 -18.05 -29.14 -19.80
C LEU A 653 -18.47 -29.27 -18.34
N MET A 654 -19.17 -28.26 -17.79
CA MET A 654 -19.71 -28.32 -16.42
C MET A 654 -20.93 -29.24 -16.29
N ASP A 655 -21.81 -29.33 -17.29
CA ASP A 655 -22.99 -30.24 -17.25
C ASP A 655 -22.61 -31.73 -17.43
N LYS A 656 -21.35 -32.02 -17.81
CA LYS A 656 -20.85 -33.38 -18.00
C LYS A 656 -20.12 -33.97 -16.78
N GLN A 657 -19.95 -33.19 -15.71
CA GLN A 657 -19.37 -33.61 -14.43
C GLN A 657 -20.39 -33.36 -13.31
#